data_AF-I9NP51-F1
#
_entry.id   AF-I9NP51-F1
#
_cell.length_a   1.000
_cell.length_b   1.000
_cell.length_c   1.000
_cell.angle_alpha   90.00
_cell.angle_beta   90.00
_cell.angle_gamma   90.00
#
_symmetry.space_group_name_H-M   'P 1'
#
loop_
_entity.id
_entity.type
_entity.pdbx_description
1 polymer ?
#
loop_
_entity_poly.entity_id
_entity_poly.type
_entity_poly.pdbx_seq_one_letter_code
_entity_poly.pdbx_strand_id
1 'polypeptide(L)'
;MASVSSTSSTTLALSTTTSSALGTTHLNSTVGGLDIDALVSATIAAKSLPITLLQNKNAVLQAKINDYTAIKTALKTLQYAAKDLTYASTFSGRKATSSDEKIVTGSATNGGTNGSYTIKVGNMATITSNSSSAVATSDGSKATVTGSTEFTNLNQAITVDNIIKAGSFTINDKSISVTSTDTINTIANKITASGAGVKATVGTDGKITLTQKTIGEDNKITLGDDNTGFFDKAGITQAGVTAGLNADAKRSLNDVFTGAGAITSGYFSINGTFFAVDPTTDTVESIIKKINASTTAGVSAFYDSTTHQISLTSQEAGDENIILGTSSTDSSNFLSQVGLEASKQNTGKDAEAWVNGVVTTVKDNKITYQGNTFTLVKEGTATVTVSDDIDAMVSKVQVFITAYNAAMDAVVNKINEKSDSAATDASVGDLFGDSTLRGIEQSLRNYSSMVLSSQSSAMQQLSQVGITTGKAGVFDLAQVQSGHLDLDETKLRAALAADPKAVETLFGNTTVSVDEEKVGTGDGTTTTYALKYGTDIIGDPVVKVGGTTYTLVETATVYNKDDSSTWDRHEYFFDRTTGKITFADSYDSTGKKNDPPTGEITATYDYDVESGGNAGLFVQMNSMLNSYTQYGGTLDAQMGSSGYLAKNIKYNNERITDLKYRLSQEQATLYTKYQNMQTTLQGLQSQGSYITALLASLNSSKS
;
A
#
# COMPACT_ATOMS: atom_id res chain seq x y z
N MET A 1 2.24 6.76 -17.89
CA MET A 1 1.40 6.95 -19.09
C MET A 1 0.71 8.29 -18.95
N ALA A 2 1.03 9.24 -19.83
CA ALA A 2 0.40 10.56 -19.82
C ALA A 2 -1.04 10.44 -20.33
N SER A 3 -1.99 10.91 -19.52
CA SER A 3 -3.42 11.00 -19.81
C SER A 3 -3.67 11.92 -20.99
N VAL A 4 -4.20 11.38 -22.09
CA VAL A 4 -4.73 12.20 -23.20
C VAL A 4 -6.24 12.28 -22.99
N SER A 5 -6.72 13.45 -22.59
CA SER A 5 -8.13 13.73 -22.37
C SER A 5 -8.92 13.67 -23.68
N SER A 6 -9.93 12.81 -23.73
CA SER A 6 -10.93 12.75 -24.79
C SER A 6 -12.03 13.79 -24.55
N THR A 7 -11.84 15.01 -25.03
CA THR A 7 -12.95 15.94 -25.32
C THR A 7 -12.54 16.83 -26.49
N SER A 8 -13.00 16.49 -27.68
CA SER A 8 -13.07 17.42 -28.81
C SER A 8 -14.13 16.94 -29.77
N SER A 9 -15.37 17.19 -29.40
CA SER A 9 -16.45 17.46 -30.35
C SER A 9 -16.06 18.69 -31.16
N THR A 10 -15.29 18.51 -32.22
CA THR A 10 -15.03 19.57 -33.20
C THR A 10 -16.20 19.60 -34.17
N THR A 11 -17.26 20.32 -33.79
CA THR A 11 -17.98 21.12 -34.79
C THR A 11 -16.94 22.07 -35.38
N LEU A 12 -16.54 21.87 -36.64
CA LEU A 12 -15.77 22.88 -37.36
C LEU A 12 -16.66 24.11 -37.50
N ALA A 13 -16.54 25.04 -36.57
CA ALA A 13 -16.84 26.43 -36.86
C ALA A 13 -15.80 26.89 -37.88
N LEU A 14 -16.26 27.21 -39.09
CA LEU A 14 -15.46 27.87 -40.10
C LEU A 14 -14.99 29.21 -39.50
N SER A 15 -13.74 29.27 -39.06
CA SER A 15 -13.12 30.52 -38.60
C SER A 15 -12.95 31.43 -39.79
N THR A 16 -13.83 32.43 -39.94
CA THR A 16 -13.68 33.54 -40.89
C THR A 16 -12.65 34.58 -40.41
N THR A 17 -11.54 34.12 -39.82
CA THR A 17 -10.46 34.99 -39.36
C THR A 17 -9.49 35.24 -40.50
N THR A 18 -9.75 36.33 -41.21
CA THR A 18 -8.78 37.27 -41.81
C THR A 18 -7.36 36.76 -42.03
N SER A 19 -7.05 36.52 -43.30
CA SER A 19 -5.71 36.43 -43.87
C SER A 19 -4.76 37.50 -43.31
N SER A 20 -3.67 37.09 -42.67
CA SER A 20 -2.53 37.98 -42.39
C SER A 20 -1.23 37.21 -42.25
N ALA A 21 -0.81 36.53 -43.31
CA ALA A 21 0.57 36.08 -43.46
C ALA A 21 0.88 35.84 -44.95
N LEU A 22 0.79 36.92 -45.73
CA LEU A 22 1.47 37.20 -47.00
C LEU A 22 0.84 38.52 -47.48
N GLY A 23 1.61 39.60 -47.42
CA GLY A 23 1.10 40.96 -47.63
C GLY A 23 0.60 41.18 -49.06
N THR A 24 -0.70 41.04 -49.26
CA THR A 24 -1.49 41.81 -50.23
C THR A 24 -2.91 41.94 -49.67
N THR A 25 -3.35 43.15 -49.38
CA THR A 25 -4.77 43.45 -49.10
C THR A 25 -5.61 42.99 -50.29
N HIS A 26 -6.34 41.88 -50.13
CA HIS A 26 -7.33 41.44 -51.11
C HIS A 26 -8.49 42.44 -51.08
N LEU A 27 -8.48 43.36 -52.04
CA LEU A 27 -9.59 44.28 -52.26
C LEU A 27 -10.80 43.43 -52.67
N ASN A 28 -11.74 43.25 -51.74
CA ASN A 28 -13.08 42.80 -52.04
C ASN A 28 -13.77 43.88 -52.90
N SER A 29 -13.44 43.92 -54.19
CA SER A 29 -14.07 44.82 -55.13
C SER A 29 -15.28 44.12 -55.74
N THR A 30 -16.47 44.53 -55.32
CA THR A 30 -17.78 44.22 -55.91
C THR A 30 -17.94 44.78 -57.34
N VAL A 31 -16.86 45.22 -57.99
CA VAL A 31 -16.88 45.61 -59.40
C VAL A 31 -16.73 44.32 -60.23
N GLY A 32 -17.85 43.61 -60.43
CA GLY A 32 -17.92 42.40 -61.24
C GLY A 32 -18.81 41.25 -60.71
N GLY A 33 -19.38 41.34 -59.51
CA GLY A 33 -20.45 40.42 -59.04
C GLY A 33 -20.06 38.97 -58.69
N LEU A 34 -18.78 38.65 -58.50
CA LEU A 34 -18.34 37.29 -58.11
C LEU A 34 -17.78 37.27 -56.69
N ASP A 35 -18.40 36.49 -55.80
CA ASP A 35 -17.90 36.19 -54.45
C ASP A 35 -16.85 35.06 -54.54
N ILE A 36 -15.59 35.46 -54.64
CA ILE A 36 -14.45 34.55 -54.80
C ILE A 36 -14.30 33.66 -53.56
N ASP A 37 -14.52 34.20 -52.36
CA ASP A 37 -14.37 33.46 -51.10
C ASP A 37 -15.42 32.36 -50.99
N ALA A 38 -16.68 32.64 -51.37
CA ALA A 38 -17.74 31.64 -51.40
C ALA A 38 -17.46 30.52 -52.41
N LEU A 39 -16.97 30.86 -53.61
CA LEU A 39 -16.65 29.88 -54.67
C LEU A 39 -15.46 28.98 -54.30
N VAL A 40 -14.40 29.56 -53.75
CA VAL A 40 -13.24 28.81 -53.25
C VAL A 40 -13.66 27.92 -52.09
N SER A 41 -14.42 28.45 -51.12
CA SER A 41 -14.88 27.70 -49.95
C SER A 41 -15.76 26.50 -50.33
N ALA A 42 -16.72 26.68 -51.25
CA ALA A 42 -17.55 25.57 -51.73
C ALA A 42 -16.73 24.48 -52.43
N THR A 43 -15.72 24.88 -53.21
CA THR A 43 -14.82 23.94 -53.91
C THR A 43 -13.93 23.17 -52.92
N ILE A 44 -13.36 23.85 -51.93
CA ILE A 44 -12.52 23.25 -50.89
C ILE A 44 -13.34 22.34 -49.98
N ALA A 45 -14.57 22.72 -49.63
CA ALA A 45 -15.47 21.90 -48.83
C ALA A 45 -15.74 20.54 -49.52
N ALA A 46 -16.11 20.54 -50.81
CA ALA A 46 -16.31 19.31 -51.58
C ALA A 46 -15.04 18.44 -51.65
N LYS A 47 -13.87 19.08 -51.79
CA LYS A 47 -12.57 18.40 -51.88
C LYS A 47 -12.03 17.91 -50.53
N SER A 48 -12.63 18.31 -49.42
CA SER A 48 -12.25 17.84 -48.08
C SER A 48 -12.89 16.50 -47.69
N LEU A 49 -13.87 15.99 -48.47
CA LEU A 49 -14.56 14.72 -48.20
C LEU A 49 -13.62 13.51 -47.94
N PRO A 50 -12.53 13.28 -48.71
CA PRO A 50 -11.61 12.18 -48.43
C PRO A 50 -10.92 12.29 -47.06
N ILE A 51 -10.67 13.51 -46.58
CA ILE A 51 -10.10 13.74 -45.24
C ILE A 51 -11.12 13.31 -44.18
N THR A 52 -12.37 13.77 -44.32
CA THR A 52 -13.46 13.38 -43.41
C THR A 52 -13.67 11.87 -43.36
N LEU A 53 -13.63 11.19 -44.52
CA LEU A 53 -13.74 9.74 -44.58
C LEU A 53 -12.59 9.02 -43.85
N LEU A 54 -11.35 9.51 -43.98
CA LEU A 54 -10.21 8.96 -43.25
C LEU A 54 -10.28 9.26 -41.74
N GLN A 55 -10.77 10.43 -41.35
CA GLN A 55 -11.01 10.78 -39.95
C GLN A 55 -12.07 9.87 -39.32
N ASN A 56 -13.19 9.62 -40.01
CA ASN A 56 -14.22 8.68 -39.56
C ASN A 56 -13.67 7.25 -39.44
N LYS A 57 -12.84 6.81 -40.39
CA LYS A 57 -12.13 5.52 -40.29
C LYS A 57 -11.23 5.44 -39.06
N ASN A 58 -10.49 6.52 -38.75
CA ASN A 58 -9.65 6.56 -37.56
C ASN A 58 -10.47 6.52 -36.28
N ALA A 59 -11.64 7.17 -36.24
CA ALA A 59 -12.55 7.09 -35.09
C ALA A 59 -13.02 5.64 -34.85
N VAL A 60 -13.40 4.91 -35.90
CA VAL A 60 -13.79 3.49 -35.80
C VAL A 60 -12.61 2.61 -35.36
N LEU A 61 -11.41 2.81 -35.92
CA LEU A 61 -10.23 2.05 -35.50
C LEU A 61 -9.85 2.32 -34.04
N GLN A 62 -10.04 3.56 -33.57
CA GLN A 62 -9.78 3.93 -32.19
C GLN A 62 -10.82 3.32 -31.24
N ALA A 63 -12.10 3.28 -31.64
CA ALA A 63 -13.14 2.57 -30.90
C ALA A 63 -12.79 1.08 -30.72
N LYS A 64 -12.38 0.41 -31.81
CA LYS A 64 -11.89 -0.98 -31.75
C LYS A 64 -10.73 -1.17 -30.77
N ILE A 65 -9.75 -0.26 -30.77
CA ILE A 65 -8.62 -0.31 -29.82
C ILE A 65 -9.12 -0.23 -28.37
N ASN A 66 -10.10 0.63 -28.10
CA ASN A 66 -10.67 0.80 -26.77
C ASN A 66 -11.41 -0.47 -26.30
N ASP A 67 -12.21 -1.08 -27.18
CA ASP A 67 -12.93 -2.32 -26.88
C ASP A 67 -11.98 -3.49 -26.64
N TYR A 68 -10.98 -3.64 -27.50
CA TYR A 68 -9.90 -4.60 -27.30
C TYR A 68 -9.16 -4.37 -25.96
N THR A 69 -8.96 -3.11 -25.56
CA THR A 69 -8.34 -2.75 -24.27
C THR A 69 -9.21 -3.17 -23.09
N ALA A 70 -10.52 -2.96 -23.18
CA ALA A 70 -11.47 -3.41 -22.16
C ALA A 70 -11.46 -4.94 -22.02
N ILE A 71 -11.49 -5.67 -23.13
CA ILE A 71 -11.40 -7.14 -23.16
C ILE A 71 -10.07 -7.62 -22.57
N LYS A 72 -8.94 -7.01 -22.97
CA LYS A 72 -7.62 -7.33 -22.39
C LYS A 72 -7.60 -7.13 -20.88
N THR A 73 -8.28 -6.11 -20.39
CA THR A 73 -8.41 -5.84 -18.94
C THR A 73 -9.22 -6.93 -18.25
N ALA A 74 -10.37 -7.31 -18.80
CA ALA A 74 -11.19 -8.39 -18.25
C ALA A 74 -10.44 -9.74 -18.22
N LEU A 75 -9.72 -10.07 -19.30
CA LEU A 75 -8.89 -11.28 -19.39
C LEU A 75 -7.73 -11.25 -18.39
N LYS A 76 -7.13 -10.09 -18.12
CA LYS A 76 -6.11 -9.96 -17.06
C LYS A 76 -6.70 -10.13 -15.66
N THR A 77 -7.89 -9.61 -15.40
CA THR A 77 -8.58 -9.86 -14.13
C THR A 77 -8.85 -11.35 -13.93
N LEU A 78 -9.35 -12.03 -14.97
CA LEU A 78 -9.50 -13.48 -14.96
C LEU A 78 -8.14 -14.19 -14.74
N GLN A 79 -7.09 -13.75 -15.43
CA GLN A 79 -5.75 -14.31 -15.29
C GLN A 79 -5.27 -14.25 -13.82
N TYR A 80 -5.44 -13.12 -13.15
CA TYR A 80 -5.06 -12.99 -11.74
C TYR A 80 -5.91 -13.86 -10.83
N ALA A 81 -7.23 -13.94 -11.06
CA ALA A 81 -8.10 -14.80 -10.26
C ALA A 81 -7.79 -16.30 -10.45
N ALA A 82 -7.44 -16.71 -11.67
CA ALA A 82 -6.97 -18.06 -11.97
C ALA A 82 -5.63 -18.35 -11.28
N LYS A 83 -4.69 -17.40 -11.34
CA LYS A 83 -3.37 -17.51 -10.69
C LYS A 83 -3.49 -17.65 -9.17
N ASP A 84 -4.41 -16.95 -8.52
CA ASP A 84 -4.65 -17.10 -7.08
C ASP A 84 -5.00 -18.56 -6.70
N LEU A 85 -5.69 -19.28 -7.59
CA LEU A 85 -6.05 -20.68 -7.41
C LEU A 85 -4.93 -21.66 -7.80
N THR A 86 -3.77 -21.18 -8.25
CA THR A 86 -2.61 -22.05 -8.50
C THR A 86 -1.72 -22.24 -7.28
N TYR A 87 -1.89 -21.44 -6.23
CA TYR A 87 -1.01 -21.51 -5.07
C TYR A 87 -1.48 -22.54 -4.05
N ALA A 88 -0.56 -23.40 -3.58
CA ALA A 88 -0.81 -24.34 -2.49
C ALA A 88 -1.34 -23.65 -1.22
N SER A 89 -0.85 -22.44 -0.92
CA SER A 89 -1.28 -21.64 0.23
C SER A 89 -2.77 -21.31 0.22
N THR A 90 -3.42 -21.31 -0.95
CA THR A 90 -4.85 -21.08 -1.08
C THR A 90 -5.66 -22.23 -0.50
N PHE A 91 -5.13 -23.47 -0.52
CA PHE A 91 -5.80 -24.69 -0.05
C PHE A 91 -5.26 -25.20 1.28
N SER A 92 -4.18 -24.63 1.79
CA SER A 92 -3.59 -24.97 3.10
C SER A 92 -3.96 -23.99 4.22
N GLY A 93 -4.90 -23.08 3.98
CA GLY A 93 -5.39 -22.11 4.95
C GLY A 93 -6.05 -22.78 6.16
N ARG A 94 -5.90 -22.18 7.34
CA ARG A 94 -6.43 -22.71 8.61
C ARG A 94 -7.25 -21.65 9.34
N LYS A 95 -8.29 -22.11 10.02
CA LYS A 95 -9.15 -21.28 10.89
C LYS A 95 -9.18 -21.90 12.28
N ALA A 96 -9.00 -21.06 13.29
CA ALA A 96 -9.13 -21.43 14.70
C ALA A 96 -10.41 -20.83 15.27
N THR A 97 -11.19 -21.63 15.99
CA THR A 97 -12.42 -21.18 16.66
C THR A 97 -12.38 -21.61 18.12
N SER A 98 -12.56 -20.65 19.04
CA SER A 98 -12.58 -20.92 20.47
C SER A 98 -14.00 -21.17 20.97
N SER A 99 -14.16 -22.09 21.92
CA SER A 99 -15.41 -22.25 22.66
C SER A 99 -15.71 -21.09 23.62
N ASP A 100 -14.68 -20.35 24.05
CA ASP A 100 -14.81 -19.13 24.86
C ASP A 100 -13.61 -18.19 24.64
N GLU A 101 -13.80 -17.18 23.80
CA GLU A 101 -12.79 -16.17 23.47
C GLU A 101 -12.42 -15.26 24.65
N LYS A 102 -13.21 -15.23 25.73
CA LYS A 102 -12.86 -14.49 26.95
C LYS A 102 -11.79 -15.20 27.77
N ILE A 103 -11.56 -16.48 27.52
CA ILE A 103 -10.56 -17.30 28.19
C ILE A 103 -9.33 -17.43 27.28
N VAL A 104 -9.53 -17.90 26.05
CA VAL A 104 -8.46 -18.11 25.07
C VAL A 104 -8.97 -17.80 23.66
N THR A 105 -8.16 -17.12 22.86
CA THR A 105 -8.34 -17.02 21.41
C THR A 105 -7.29 -17.88 20.70
N GLY A 106 -7.58 -18.26 19.45
CA GLY A 106 -6.68 -19.07 18.66
C GLY A 106 -6.40 -18.43 17.30
N SER A 107 -5.18 -18.61 16.80
CA SER A 107 -4.83 -18.41 15.41
C SER A 107 -4.03 -19.61 14.92
N ALA A 108 -4.13 -19.90 13.63
CA ALA A 108 -3.41 -21.00 13.01
C ALA A 108 -2.64 -20.45 11.80
N THR A 109 -1.37 -20.80 11.67
CA THR A 109 -0.62 -20.48 10.45
C THR A 109 -0.96 -21.49 9.35
N ASN A 110 -0.61 -21.19 8.10
CA ASN A 110 -0.69 -22.18 7.02
C ASN A 110 0.10 -23.43 7.42
N GLY A 111 -0.52 -24.61 7.28
CA GLY A 111 0.08 -25.88 7.69
C GLY A 111 0.00 -26.17 9.21
N GLY A 112 -0.66 -25.32 10.00
CA GLY A 112 -1.02 -25.65 11.39
C GLY A 112 -1.83 -26.95 11.45
N THR A 113 -1.57 -27.77 12.48
CA THR A 113 -2.20 -29.09 12.58
C THR A 113 -3.67 -28.94 12.95
N ASN A 114 -4.57 -29.50 12.11
CA ASN A 114 -6.00 -29.57 12.41
C ASN A 114 -6.23 -30.39 13.68
N GLY A 115 -7.17 -29.96 14.52
CA GLY A 115 -7.48 -30.67 15.74
C GLY A 115 -8.24 -29.82 16.75
N SER A 116 -8.67 -30.47 17.82
CA SER A 116 -9.29 -29.82 18.96
C SER A 116 -8.28 -29.77 20.11
N TYR A 117 -8.03 -28.56 20.62
CA TYR A 117 -7.04 -28.29 21.64
C TYR A 117 -7.74 -27.77 22.89
N THR A 118 -7.72 -28.54 23.97
CA THR A 118 -8.22 -28.07 25.27
C THR A 118 -7.13 -27.25 25.94
N ILE A 119 -7.39 -25.96 26.11
CA ILE A 119 -6.49 -25.01 26.74
C ILE A 119 -7.04 -24.69 28.13
N LYS A 120 -6.27 -25.05 29.17
CA LYS A 120 -6.55 -24.64 30.55
C LYS A 120 -5.58 -23.54 30.93
N VAL A 121 -6.09 -22.42 31.40
CA VAL A 121 -5.30 -21.29 31.87
C VAL A 121 -5.34 -21.29 33.40
N GLY A 122 -4.16 -21.45 34.03
CA GLY A 122 -3.99 -21.47 35.48
C GLY A 122 -3.86 -20.06 36.03
N ASN A 123 -2.80 -19.35 35.67
CA ASN A 123 -2.59 -17.95 35.99
C ASN A 123 -2.06 -17.17 34.77
N MET A 124 -2.23 -15.85 34.80
CA MET A 124 -1.73 -14.97 33.75
C MET A 124 -0.32 -14.48 34.02
N ALA A 125 0.39 -14.18 32.93
CA ALA A 125 1.65 -13.50 32.99
C ALA A 125 1.39 -12.04 33.40
N THR A 126 2.15 -11.56 34.38
CA THR A 126 2.09 -10.18 34.88
C THR A 126 3.43 -9.49 34.67
N ILE A 127 3.41 -8.18 34.54
CA ILE A 127 4.61 -7.36 34.34
C ILE A 127 5.24 -6.94 35.67
N THR A 128 6.57 -6.84 35.70
CA THR A 128 7.31 -6.31 36.84
C THR A 128 7.13 -4.80 36.95
N SER A 129 6.99 -4.30 38.17
CA SER A 129 6.99 -2.87 38.47
C SER A 129 7.91 -2.53 39.63
N ASN A 130 8.47 -1.32 39.60
CA ASN A 130 9.25 -0.74 40.68
C ASN A 130 8.84 0.73 40.86
N SER A 131 8.78 1.20 42.11
CA SER A 131 8.46 2.60 42.40
C SER A 131 9.54 3.18 43.28
N SER A 132 9.96 4.40 42.97
CA SER A 132 10.93 5.16 43.72
C SER A 132 10.38 5.56 45.09
N SER A 133 11.25 6.06 45.97
CA SER A 133 10.77 6.86 47.11
C SER A 133 10.12 8.15 46.59
N ALA A 134 9.27 8.79 47.41
CA ALA A 134 8.80 10.12 47.07
C ALA A 134 10.01 11.03 46.89
N VAL A 135 10.19 11.54 45.67
CA VAL A 135 11.23 12.52 45.39
C VAL A 135 10.86 13.76 46.20
N ALA A 136 11.81 14.34 46.95
CA ALA A 136 11.55 15.45 47.87
C ALA A 136 11.30 16.77 47.11
N THR A 137 10.18 16.81 46.38
CA THR A 137 9.85 17.83 45.38
C THR A 137 8.62 18.63 45.78
N SER A 138 8.65 19.93 45.50
CA SER A 138 7.52 20.85 45.57
C SER A 138 6.75 20.90 44.25
N ASP A 139 5.44 21.12 44.33
CA ASP A 139 4.57 21.45 43.18
C ASP A 139 4.85 22.84 42.58
N GLY A 140 5.82 23.55 43.15
CA GLY A 140 6.22 24.89 42.76
C GLY A 140 5.62 25.97 43.66
N SER A 141 5.94 27.22 43.37
CA SER A 141 5.45 28.36 44.13
C SER A 141 4.92 29.46 43.21
N LYS A 142 4.03 30.29 43.75
CA LYS A 142 3.47 31.46 43.07
C LYS A 142 4.35 32.66 43.35
N ALA A 143 4.57 33.54 42.37
CA ALA A 143 5.23 34.81 42.67
C ALA A 143 4.39 35.62 43.65
N THR A 144 5.06 36.31 44.56
CA THR A 144 4.39 37.11 45.58
C THR A 144 5.19 38.34 45.96
N VAL A 145 4.49 39.41 46.34
CA VAL A 145 5.07 40.57 47.02
C VAL A 145 4.12 41.01 48.11
N THR A 146 4.65 41.22 49.31
CA THR A 146 3.91 41.79 50.44
C THR A 146 4.42 43.19 50.69
N GLY A 147 3.51 44.16 50.69
CA GLY A 147 3.81 45.55 50.99
C GLY A 147 4.31 45.72 52.42
N SER A 148 5.20 46.68 52.66
CA SER A 148 5.76 46.94 53.99
C SER A 148 4.87 47.83 54.87
N THR A 149 3.88 48.51 54.31
CA THR A 149 3.00 49.46 55.02
C THR A 149 1.68 48.82 55.45
N GLU A 150 1.30 49.02 56.70
CA GLU A 150 -0.01 48.67 57.26
C GLU A 150 -1.07 49.75 56.94
N PHE A 151 -2.22 49.34 56.42
CA PHE A 151 -3.40 50.18 56.29
C PHE A 151 -4.42 49.87 57.39
N THR A 152 -4.79 50.88 58.17
CA THR A 152 -5.74 50.73 59.30
C THR A 152 -7.19 51.06 58.92
N ASN A 153 -7.41 51.89 57.89
CA ASN A 153 -8.74 52.34 57.46
C ASN A 153 -9.11 51.78 56.07
N LEU A 154 -9.32 50.46 56.00
CA LEU A 154 -9.45 49.72 54.72
C LEU A 154 -10.66 50.10 53.85
N ASN A 155 -11.72 50.64 54.45
CA ASN A 155 -12.99 51.01 53.79
C ASN A 155 -13.21 52.53 53.68
N GLN A 156 -12.20 53.34 54.00
CA GLN A 156 -12.29 54.79 53.86
C GLN A 156 -11.96 55.19 52.42
N ALA A 157 -12.78 56.08 51.83
CA ALA A 157 -12.55 56.60 50.48
C ALA A 157 -11.26 57.44 50.41
N ILE A 158 -10.59 57.39 49.27
CA ILE A 158 -9.37 58.14 48.98
C ILE A 158 -9.70 59.64 48.80
N THR A 159 -9.59 60.41 49.89
CA THR A 159 -9.71 61.87 49.89
C THR A 159 -8.39 62.55 49.51
N VAL A 160 -8.44 63.83 49.14
CA VAL A 160 -7.33 64.58 48.52
C VAL A 160 -6.10 64.78 49.43
N ASP A 161 -6.25 64.54 50.75
CA ASP A 161 -5.14 64.58 51.72
C ASP A 161 -4.54 63.20 52.02
N ASN A 162 -5.06 62.14 51.40
CA ASN A 162 -4.54 60.78 51.50
C ASN A 162 -3.56 60.53 50.35
N ILE A 163 -2.38 59.98 50.66
CA ILE A 163 -1.19 59.91 49.78
C ILE A 163 -1.41 59.19 48.43
N ILE A 164 -2.51 58.43 48.29
CA ILE A 164 -2.93 57.79 47.03
C ILE A 164 -3.89 58.74 46.28
N LYS A 165 -3.72 58.93 44.97
CA LYS A 165 -4.52 59.86 44.15
C LYS A 165 -5.32 59.13 43.07
N ALA A 166 -6.37 59.77 42.57
CA ALA A 166 -7.09 59.26 41.40
C ALA A 166 -6.17 59.23 40.17
N GLY A 167 -6.24 58.17 39.38
CA GLY A 167 -5.31 57.91 38.28
C GLY A 167 -5.28 56.42 37.95
N SER A 168 -4.13 55.93 37.51
CA SER A 168 -3.92 54.50 37.28
C SER A 168 -2.51 54.06 37.61
N PHE A 169 -2.37 52.80 37.98
CA PHE A 169 -1.10 52.09 38.01
C PHE A 169 -1.17 50.81 37.18
N THR A 170 -0.03 50.18 36.92
CA THR A 170 0.03 48.97 36.09
C THR A 170 0.67 47.78 36.81
N ILE A 171 0.06 46.60 36.68
CA ILE A 171 0.62 45.31 37.11
C ILE A 171 0.56 44.37 35.91
N ASN A 172 1.68 43.75 35.54
CA ASN A 172 1.79 42.85 34.38
C ASN A 172 1.15 43.46 33.12
N ASP A 173 1.51 44.71 32.82
CA ASP A 173 1.02 45.51 31.69
C ASP A 173 -0.50 45.75 31.65
N LYS A 174 -1.21 45.44 32.74
CA LYS A 174 -2.64 45.75 32.90
C LYS A 174 -2.82 46.99 33.75
N SER A 175 -3.52 47.98 33.21
CA SER A 175 -3.89 49.21 33.91
C SER A 175 -5.00 48.95 34.92
N ILE A 176 -4.80 49.41 36.15
CA ILE A 176 -5.78 49.40 37.24
C ILE A 176 -6.11 50.86 37.56
N SER A 177 -7.38 51.23 37.40
CA SER A 177 -7.85 52.59 37.67
C SER A 177 -8.24 52.79 39.13
N VAL A 178 -7.78 53.91 39.69
CA VAL A 178 -8.11 54.38 41.03
C VAL A 178 -8.94 55.67 40.90
N THR A 179 -10.09 55.71 41.55
CA THR A 179 -10.99 56.88 41.64
C THR A 179 -11.00 57.44 43.06
N SER A 180 -11.45 58.68 43.25
CA SER A 180 -11.56 59.30 44.58
C SER A 180 -12.57 58.63 45.53
N THR A 181 -13.43 57.76 44.99
CA THR A 181 -14.38 56.94 45.75
C THR A 181 -13.82 55.56 46.12
N ASP A 182 -12.66 55.18 45.60
CA ASP A 182 -12.05 53.89 45.95
C ASP A 182 -11.54 53.89 47.39
N THR A 183 -11.51 52.69 47.97
CA THR A 183 -10.95 52.34 49.27
C THR A 183 -9.81 51.34 49.05
N ILE A 184 -9.01 51.05 50.07
CA ILE A 184 -7.95 50.02 49.96
C ILE A 184 -8.55 48.65 49.57
N ASN A 185 -9.71 48.30 50.14
CA ASN A 185 -10.42 47.08 49.78
C ASN A 185 -10.92 47.08 48.34
N THR A 186 -11.44 48.21 47.83
CA THR A 186 -11.88 48.27 46.43
C THR A 186 -10.70 48.23 45.46
N ILE A 187 -9.54 48.83 45.82
CA ILE A 187 -8.32 48.71 45.02
C ILE A 187 -7.81 47.26 45.00
N ALA A 188 -7.72 46.57 46.13
CA ALA A 188 -7.32 45.16 46.17
C ALA A 188 -8.27 44.27 45.35
N ASN A 189 -9.59 44.53 45.40
CA ASN A 189 -10.57 43.84 44.57
C ASN A 189 -10.36 44.15 43.08
N LYS A 190 -10.12 45.42 42.73
CA LYS A 190 -9.81 45.84 41.35
C LYS A 190 -8.55 45.16 40.82
N ILE A 191 -7.48 45.05 41.61
CA ILE A 191 -6.27 44.31 41.24
C ILE A 191 -6.59 42.84 40.99
N THR A 192 -7.38 42.22 41.86
CA THR A 192 -7.77 40.81 41.70
C THR A 192 -8.63 40.59 40.44
N ALA A 193 -9.42 41.59 40.04
CA ALA A 193 -10.30 41.54 38.88
C ALA A 193 -9.67 42.04 37.57
N SER A 194 -8.53 42.74 37.60
CA SER A 194 -7.96 43.49 36.46
C SER A 194 -7.43 42.65 35.29
N GLY A 195 -7.48 41.32 35.40
CA GLY A 195 -6.85 40.42 34.42
C GLY A 195 -5.32 40.42 34.48
N ALA A 196 -4.69 41.11 35.44
CA ALA A 196 -3.23 41.15 35.63
C ALA A 196 -2.61 39.80 36.05
N GLY A 197 -3.41 38.73 36.19
CA GLY A 197 -2.94 37.43 36.66
C GLY A 197 -2.58 37.36 38.15
N VAL A 198 -2.89 38.42 38.92
CA VAL A 198 -2.56 38.55 40.35
C VAL A 198 -3.84 38.57 41.19
N LYS A 199 -3.77 38.01 42.40
CA LYS A 199 -4.74 38.15 43.48
C LYS A 199 -4.13 39.08 44.51
N ALA A 200 -4.81 40.18 44.82
CA ALA A 200 -4.45 41.03 45.95
C ALA A 200 -5.27 40.63 47.17
N THR A 201 -4.61 40.56 48.32
CA THR A 201 -5.22 40.28 49.62
C THR A 201 -4.73 41.32 50.61
N VAL A 202 -5.61 41.74 51.51
CA VAL A 202 -5.21 42.54 52.67
C VAL A 202 -5.11 41.57 53.85
N GLY A 203 -3.91 41.47 54.43
CA GLY A 203 -3.65 40.64 55.60
C GLY A 203 -4.33 41.18 56.85
N THR A 204 -4.37 40.37 57.90
CA THR A 204 -4.88 40.80 59.23
C THR A 204 -4.02 41.90 59.87
N ASP A 205 -2.80 42.09 59.37
CA ASP A 205 -1.86 43.15 59.70
C ASP A 205 -2.02 44.40 58.81
N GLY A 206 -3.11 44.49 58.05
CA GLY A 206 -3.42 45.62 57.17
C GLY A 206 -2.50 45.75 55.95
N LYS A 207 -1.59 44.80 55.70
CA LYS A 207 -0.66 44.85 54.56
C LYS A 207 -1.26 44.23 53.31
N ILE A 208 -0.92 44.78 52.15
CA ILE A 208 -1.37 44.23 50.87
C ILE A 208 -0.36 43.19 50.39
N THR A 209 -0.82 41.96 50.19
CA THR A 209 -0.06 40.90 49.52
C THR A 209 -0.63 40.65 48.14
N LEU A 210 0.22 40.77 47.14
CA LEU A 210 -0.02 40.36 45.77
C LEU A 210 0.53 38.96 45.59
N THR A 211 -0.29 38.03 45.12
CA THR A 211 0.11 36.66 44.79
C THR A 211 -0.42 36.32 43.42
N GLN A 212 0.39 35.73 42.56
CA GLN A 212 -0.11 35.28 41.27
C GLN A 212 -1.16 34.19 41.37
N LYS A 213 -2.01 34.12 40.35
CA LYS A 213 -3.07 33.11 40.28
C LYS A 213 -2.50 31.74 39.89
N THR A 214 -1.42 31.70 39.12
CA THR A 214 -0.75 30.50 38.61
C THR A 214 0.61 30.28 39.28
N ILE A 215 1.01 29.01 39.42
CA ILE A 215 2.36 28.58 39.88
C ILE A 215 3.31 28.58 38.67
N GLY A 216 4.57 28.95 38.88
CA GLY A 216 5.63 28.80 37.88
C GLY A 216 6.60 29.97 37.84
N GLU A 217 7.78 29.74 37.26
CA GLU A 217 8.88 30.71 37.20
C GLU A 217 8.64 31.82 36.17
N ASP A 218 7.91 31.52 35.10
CA ASP A 218 7.48 32.49 34.09
C ASP A 218 6.37 33.41 34.61
N ASN A 219 5.67 32.96 35.67
CA ASN A 219 4.71 33.78 36.34
C ASN A 219 5.50 34.73 37.26
N LYS A 220 5.71 35.98 36.79
CA LYS A 220 6.34 37.08 37.56
C LYS A 220 5.37 38.23 37.82
N ILE A 221 5.54 38.93 38.95
CA ILE A 221 4.82 40.19 39.21
C ILE A 221 5.71 41.34 38.76
N THR A 222 5.31 42.01 37.68
CA THR A 222 5.94 43.22 37.17
C THR A 222 5.09 44.42 37.55
N LEU A 223 5.68 45.36 38.27
CA LEU A 223 5.08 46.64 38.61
C LEU A 223 5.52 47.66 37.55
N GLY A 224 4.57 48.31 36.89
CA GLY A 224 4.86 49.36 35.93
C GLY A 224 4.54 50.74 36.49
N ASP A 225 4.21 51.69 35.60
CA ASP A 225 3.90 53.07 35.98
C ASP A 225 2.81 53.15 37.06
N ASP A 226 2.99 54.05 38.01
CA ASP A 226 2.02 54.37 39.07
C ASP A 226 1.87 55.88 39.23
N ASN A 227 0.83 56.43 38.60
CA ASN A 227 0.48 57.85 38.76
C ASN A 227 -0.44 58.11 39.96
N THR A 228 -0.78 57.05 40.71
CA THR A 228 -1.65 57.11 41.89
C THR A 228 -0.84 57.20 43.19
N GLY A 229 0.42 56.75 43.20
CA GLY A 229 1.23 56.62 44.43
C GLY A 229 0.83 55.43 45.30
N PHE A 230 0.08 54.48 44.75
CA PHE A 230 -0.40 53.28 45.44
C PHE A 230 0.75 52.34 45.86
N PHE A 231 1.70 52.04 44.97
CA PHE A 231 2.83 51.16 45.26
C PHE A 231 3.72 51.72 46.36
N ASP A 232 4.09 53.00 46.25
CA ASP A 232 4.89 53.71 47.26
C ASP A 232 4.18 53.69 48.61
N LYS A 233 2.87 53.96 48.64
CA LYS A 233 2.13 53.99 49.90
C LYS A 233 1.94 52.61 50.50
N ALA A 234 1.66 51.60 49.69
CA ALA A 234 1.56 50.21 50.13
C ALA A 234 2.91 49.61 50.53
N GLY A 235 4.03 50.28 50.19
CA GLY A 235 5.37 49.75 50.40
C GLY A 235 5.65 48.53 49.51
N ILE A 236 5.00 48.47 48.35
CA ILE A 236 5.17 47.40 47.36
C ILE A 236 6.24 47.89 46.38
N THR A 237 7.35 47.17 46.29
CA THR A 237 8.43 47.51 45.37
C THR A 237 8.78 46.32 44.48
N GLN A 238 9.33 46.58 43.30
CA GLN A 238 9.74 45.52 42.38
C GLN A 238 10.81 44.61 43.01
N ALA A 239 11.69 45.16 43.86
CA ALA A 239 12.71 44.41 44.58
C ALA A 239 12.12 43.48 45.68
N GLY A 240 10.91 43.79 46.17
CA GLY A 240 10.20 42.94 47.13
C GLY A 240 9.46 41.76 46.50
N VAL A 241 9.46 41.65 45.17
CA VAL A 241 8.83 40.53 44.46
C VAL A 241 9.70 39.28 44.60
N THR A 242 9.15 38.28 45.29
CA THR A 242 9.64 36.90 45.26
C THR A 242 9.07 36.23 44.02
N ALA A 243 9.94 35.72 43.14
CA ALA A 243 9.52 34.99 41.95
C ALA A 243 8.83 33.66 42.33
N GLY A 244 7.90 33.23 41.50
CA GLY A 244 7.37 31.87 41.58
C GLY A 244 8.42 30.87 41.12
N LEU A 245 8.19 29.60 41.42
CA LEU A 245 9.01 28.49 40.95
C LEU A 245 8.12 27.47 40.24
N ASN A 246 8.67 26.86 39.19
CA ASN A 246 8.06 25.69 38.58
C ASN A 246 8.03 24.52 39.57
N ALA A 247 7.15 23.55 39.34
CA ALA A 247 7.21 22.26 40.03
C ALA A 247 8.60 21.65 39.83
N ASP A 248 9.15 21.04 40.87
CA ASP A 248 10.54 20.58 40.86
C ASP A 248 10.79 19.51 39.78
N ALA A 249 9.77 18.72 39.40
CA ALA A 249 9.89 17.78 38.28
C ALA A 249 10.27 18.46 36.93
N LYS A 250 10.05 19.77 36.81
CA LYS A 250 10.37 20.61 35.64
C LYS A 250 11.59 21.50 35.83
N ARG A 251 12.20 21.49 37.02
CA ARG A 251 13.41 22.25 37.32
C ARG A 251 14.64 21.38 37.11
N SER A 252 15.79 22.01 36.92
CA SER A 252 17.04 21.28 36.70
C SER A 252 17.34 20.37 37.90
N LEU A 253 17.96 19.22 37.67
CA LEU A 253 18.26 18.29 38.77
C LEU A 253 19.17 18.94 39.82
N ASN A 254 20.09 19.84 39.44
CA ASN A 254 20.93 20.59 40.39
C ASN A 254 20.14 21.54 41.29
N ASP A 255 19.03 22.10 40.80
CA ASP A 255 18.19 23.01 41.59
C ASP A 255 17.32 22.28 42.61
N VAL A 256 17.05 21.00 42.35
CA VAL A 256 16.15 20.15 43.14
C VAL A 256 16.93 19.26 44.11
N PHE A 257 17.98 18.62 43.61
CA PHE A 257 18.82 17.67 44.33
C PHE A 257 20.12 18.35 44.75
N THR A 258 20.20 18.75 46.02
CA THR A 258 21.32 19.54 46.56
C THR A 258 21.99 18.85 47.77
N GLY A 259 23.20 19.29 48.11
CA GLY A 259 23.94 18.77 49.27
C GLY A 259 24.28 17.29 49.16
N ALA A 260 24.03 16.52 50.21
CA ALA A 260 24.30 15.07 50.23
C ALA A 260 23.41 14.26 49.26
N GLY A 261 22.34 14.87 48.74
CA GLY A 261 21.45 14.27 47.76
C GLY A 261 21.73 14.69 46.32
N ALA A 262 22.84 15.41 46.06
CA ALA A 262 23.12 15.96 44.74
C ALA A 262 23.37 14.88 43.68
N ILE A 263 22.76 15.07 42.50
CA ILE A 263 22.92 14.20 41.34
C ILE A 263 24.14 14.64 40.52
N THR A 264 24.98 13.69 40.11
CA THR A 264 26.19 13.99 39.35
C THR A 264 25.98 13.85 37.85
N SER A 265 26.80 14.56 37.06
CA SER A 265 26.84 14.32 35.61
C SER A 265 27.44 12.95 35.33
N GLY A 266 26.84 12.21 34.39
CA GLY A 266 27.26 10.86 34.05
C GLY A 266 26.16 10.10 33.34
N TYR A 267 25.96 8.85 33.75
CA TYR A 267 24.91 7.99 33.23
C TYR A 267 24.39 7.02 34.30
N PHE A 268 23.19 6.48 34.08
CA PHE A 268 22.68 5.28 34.74
C PHE A 268 22.24 4.24 33.71
N SER A 269 21.93 3.02 34.15
CA SER A 269 21.43 1.97 33.25
C SER A 269 20.15 1.31 33.74
N ILE A 270 19.31 0.89 32.78
CA ILE A 270 18.14 0.03 33.01
C ILE A 270 18.20 -1.10 31.97
N ASN A 271 18.14 -2.35 32.41
CA ASN A 271 18.27 -3.55 31.57
C ASN A 271 19.49 -3.48 30.62
N GLY A 272 20.62 -2.98 31.13
CA GLY A 272 21.86 -2.80 30.36
C GLY A 272 21.87 -1.64 29.37
N THR A 273 20.75 -0.91 29.21
CA THR A 273 20.69 0.31 28.38
C THR A 273 21.09 1.53 29.21
N PHE A 274 22.01 2.34 28.70
CA PHE A 274 22.55 3.51 29.39
C PHE A 274 21.80 4.81 29.04
N PHE A 275 21.60 5.67 30.04
CA PHE A 275 20.94 6.97 29.96
C PHE A 275 21.86 8.04 30.50
N ALA A 276 22.21 9.03 29.66
CA ALA A 276 23.03 10.14 30.07
C ALA A 276 22.25 11.16 30.93
N VAL A 277 22.91 11.65 31.98
CA VAL A 277 22.41 12.64 32.93
C VAL A 277 23.33 13.86 32.91
N ASP A 278 22.76 15.02 32.61
CA ASP A 278 23.36 16.33 32.82
C ASP A 278 22.51 17.10 33.84
N PRO A 279 22.93 17.18 35.12
CA PRO A 279 22.09 17.75 36.16
C PRO A 279 21.87 19.27 36.02
N THR A 280 22.62 19.95 35.15
CA THR A 280 22.43 21.40 34.89
C THR A 280 21.27 21.66 33.92
N THR A 281 20.91 20.69 33.09
CA THR A 281 19.91 20.86 32.02
C THR A 281 18.77 19.85 32.10
N ASP A 282 19.04 18.63 32.58
CA ASP A 282 18.01 17.62 32.78
C ASP A 282 17.11 17.95 33.96
N THR A 283 15.88 17.47 33.86
CA THR A 283 14.83 17.53 34.88
C THR A 283 14.33 16.11 35.11
N VAL A 284 13.56 15.87 36.18
CA VAL A 284 12.90 14.56 36.35
C VAL A 284 12.05 14.22 35.12
N GLU A 285 11.29 15.19 34.60
CA GLU A 285 10.47 15.00 33.39
C GLU A 285 11.32 14.67 32.14
N SER A 286 12.49 15.29 31.96
CA SER A 286 13.37 14.97 30.83
C SER A 286 13.96 13.56 30.94
N ILE A 287 14.35 13.13 32.14
CA ILE A 287 14.84 11.76 32.38
C ILE A 287 13.75 10.72 32.10
N ILE A 288 12.51 10.95 32.57
CA ILE A 288 11.36 10.07 32.27
C ILE A 288 11.12 9.97 30.76
N LYS A 289 11.19 11.10 30.04
CA LYS A 289 11.08 11.12 28.57
C LYS A 289 12.21 10.33 27.90
N LYS A 290 13.44 10.47 28.37
CA LYS A 290 14.59 9.69 27.86
C LYS A 290 14.37 8.18 28.03
N ILE A 291 13.88 7.75 29.19
CA ILE A 291 13.57 6.33 29.44
C ILE A 291 12.48 5.83 28.49
N ASN A 292 11.36 6.56 28.39
CA ASN A 292 10.24 6.17 27.53
C ASN A 292 10.55 6.23 26.02
N ALA A 293 11.55 7.01 25.61
CA ALA A 293 12.02 7.07 24.23
C ALA A 293 12.95 5.90 23.86
N SER A 294 13.43 5.12 24.84
CA SER A 294 14.29 3.97 24.59
C SER A 294 13.49 2.79 24.04
N THR A 295 13.98 2.18 22.96
CA THR A 295 13.46 0.92 22.42
C THR A 295 14.16 -0.32 22.97
N THR A 296 15.22 -0.15 23.77
CA THR A 296 16.08 -1.26 24.25
C THR A 296 16.03 -1.45 25.76
N ALA A 297 15.59 -0.45 26.53
CA ALA A 297 15.49 -0.58 27.98
C ALA A 297 14.34 -1.50 28.43
N GLY A 298 13.36 -1.78 27.56
CA GLY A 298 12.27 -2.70 27.84
C GLY A 298 11.37 -2.28 29.01
N VAL A 299 11.33 -0.99 29.35
CA VAL A 299 10.51 -0.44 30.44
C VAL A 299 9.79 0.83 30.00
N SER A 300 8.71 1.14 30.68
CA SER A 300 8.05 2.45 30.67
C SER A 300 8.19 3.11 32.03
N ALA A 301 8.43 4.41 32.02
CA ALA A 301 8.59 5.24 33.21
C ALA A 301 7.44 6.24 33.34
N PHE A 302 6.98 6.48 34.56
CA PHE A 302 5.93 7.45 34.84
C PHE A 302 6.25 8.20 36.14
N TYR A 303 6.03 9.51 36.16
CA TYR A 303 6.11 10.32 37.36
C TYR A 303 4.70 10.71 37.82
N ASP A 304 4.34 10.28 39.03
CA ASP A 304 3.07 10.65 39.67
C ASP A 304 3.26 11.97 40.43
N SER A 305 2.61 13.03 39.98
CA SER A 305 2.68 14.35 40.63
C SER A 305 2.01 14.41 41.99
N THR A 306 1.17 13.42 42.35
CA THR A 306 0.46 13.40 43.65
C THR A 306 1.31 12.74 44.73
N THR A 307 1.98 11.64 44.39
CA THR A 307 2.84 10.89 45.33
C THR A 307 4.32 11.29 45.21
N HIS A 308 4.66 12.08 44.18
CA HIS A 308 6.02 12.46 43.82
C HIS A 308 6.92 11.25 43.54
N GLN A 309 6.36 10.12 43.09
CA GLN A 309 7.11 8.90 42.82
C GLN A 309 7.36 8.71 41.32
N ILE A 310 8.54 8.20 41.00
CA ILE A 310 8.87 7.65 39.69
C ILE A 310 8.55 6.16 39.73
N SER A 311 7.73 5.69 38.81
CA SER A 311 7.46 4.26 38.61
C SER A 311 8.10 3.79 37.32
N LEU A 312 8.67 2.59 37.35
CA LEU A 312 9.16 1.84 36.20
C LEU A 312 8.31 0.58 36.06
N THR A 313 7.86 0.28 34.86
CA THR A 313 7.09 -0.94 34.55
C THR A 313 7.72 -1.64 33.36
N SER A 314 7.95 -2.95 33.46
CA SER A 314 8.43 -3.76 32.34
C SER A 314 7.43 -3.77 31.19
N GLN A 315 7.93 -3.74 29.96
CA GLN A 315 7.12 -3.89 28.75
C GLN A 315 6.85 -5.37 28.41
N GLU A 316 7.64 -6.29 28.97
CA GLU A 316 7.40 -7.72 28.88
C GLU A 316 6.88 -8.25 30.22
N ALA A 317 5.89 -9.14 30.16
CA ALA A 317 5.45 -9.88 31.33
C ALA A 317 6.40 -11.06 31.59
N GLY A 318 6.32 -11.63 32.79
CA GLY A 318 7.14 -12.76 33.21
C GLY A 318 7.80 -12.57 34.58
N ASP A 319 8.39 -13.64 35.08
CA ASP A 319 9.08 -13.68 36.38
C ASP A 319 10.51 -13.14 36.31
N GLU A 320 10.66 -11.90 35.81
CA GLU A 320 11.96 -11.25 35.64
C GLU A 320 11.97 -9.85 36.26
N ASN A 321 13.03 -9.54 37.00
CA ASN A 321 13.19 -8.21 37.60
C ASN A 321 13.70 -7.19 36.58
N ILE A 322 13.36 -5.91 36.78
CA ILE A 322 14.00 -4.81 36.06
C ILE A 322 15.44 -4.68 36.59
N ILE A 323 16.43 -4.85 35.73
CA ILE A 323 17.83 -4.74 36.13
C ILE A 323 18.20 -3.26 36.19
N LEU A 324 18.36 -2.74 37.41
CA LEU A 324 18.78 -1.36 37.64
C LEU A 324 20.30 -1.27 37.77
N GLY A 325 20.87 -0.21 37.20
CA GLY A 325 22.29 0.08 37.34
C GLY A 325 22.71 0.24 38.80
N THR A 326 23.89 -0.26 39.13
CA THR A 326 24.53 -0.10 40.45
C THR A 326 25.67 0.90 40.34
N SER A 327 26.46 1.11 41.40
CA SER A 327 27.59 2.06 41.37
C SER A 327 28.61 1.88 40.22
N SER A 328 28.70 0.69 39.61
CA SER A 328 29.54 0.47 38.41
C SER A 328 28.89 0.88 37.09
N THR A 329 27.56 1.00 37.04
CA THR A 329 26.77 1.32 35.84
C THR A 329 25.77 2.46 36.05
N ASP A 330 25.89 3.16 37.19
CA ASP A 330 25.28 4.45 37.53
C ASP A 330 26.35 5.39 38.09
N SER A 331 27.04 6.10 37.20
CA SER A 331 27.98 7.16 37.53
C SER A 331 27.30 8.50 37.85
N SER A 332 26.02 8.63 37.46
CA SER A 332 25.22 9.81 37.76
C SER A 332 24.65 9.82 39.18
N ASN A 333 24.67 8.66 39.85
CA ASN A 333 24.00 8.33 41.12
C ASN A 333 22.47 8.48 41.12
N PHE A 334 21.86 8.79 39.97
CA PHE A 334 20.44 9.13 39.84
C PHE A 334 19.53 8.08 40.46
N LEU A 335 19.73 6.78 40.16
CA LEU A 335 18.83 5.70 40.60
C LEU A 335 18.82 5.54 42.11
N SER A 336 19.97 5.74 42.75
CA SER A 336 20.12 5.72 44.20
C SER A 336 19.45 6.93 44.86
N GLN A 337 19.61 8.13 44.29
CA GLN A 337 19.09 9.39 44.86
C GLN A 337 17.57 9.49 44.79
N VAL A 338 16.96 9.01 43.71
CA VAL A 338 15.50 8.93 43.63
C VAL A 338 14.95 7.72 44.40
N GLY A 339 15.82 6.81 44.85
CA GLY A 339 15.46 5.64 45.64
C GLY A 339 14.87 4.49 44.83
N LEU A 340 15.12 4.42 43.52
CA LEU A 340 14.72 3.28 42.68
C LEU A 340 15.55 2.02 42.97
N GLU A 341 16.85 2.19 43.26
CA GLU A 341 17.75 1.07 43.57
C GLU A 341 17.39 0.38 44.90
N ALA A 342 16.99 1.14 45.91
CA ALA A 342 16.65 0.63 47.24
C ALA A 342 15.23 0.03 47.33
N SER A 343 14.36 0.32 46.35
CA SER A 343 12.98 -0.13 46.35
C SER A 343 12.85 -1.62 46.04
N LYS A 344 11.93 -2.28 46.76
CA LYS A 344 11.55 -3.66 46.45
C LYS A 344 10.65 -3.67 45.21
N GLN A 345 11.10 -4.36 44.16
CA GLN A 345 10.29 -4.55 42.97
C GLN A 345 9.12 -5.51 43.26
N ASN A 346 7.98 -5.22 42.63
CA ASN A 346 6.90 -6.17 42.48
C ASN A 346 7.17 -6.99 41.22
N THR A 347 7.89 -8.09 41.37
CA THR A 347 8.24 -8.99 40.27
C THR A 347 6.97 -9.55 39.62
N GLY A 348 6.98 -9.57 38.29
CA GLY A 348 5.97 -10.20 37.47
C GLY A 348 5.95 -11.71 37.67
N LYS A 349 5.11 -12.38 36.91
CA LYS A 349 4.98 -13.84 36.92
C LYS A 349 4.82 -14.30 35.49
N ASP A 350 5.29 -15.51 35.20
CA ASP A 350 4.94 -16.17 33.95
C ASP A 350 3.49 -16.69 34.01
N ALA A 351 2.84 -16.83 32.86
CA ALA A 351 1.56 -17.53 32.76
C ALA A 351 1.80 -19.03 32.86
N GLU A 352 1.00 -19.72 33.66
CA GLU A 352 0.93 -21.18 33.67
C GLU A 352 -0.35 -21.63 32.97
N ALA A 353 -0.20 -22.52 31.99
CA ALA A 353 -1.32 -23.06 31.23
C ALA A 353 -1.04 -24.51 30.80
N TRP A 354 -2.07 -25.18 30.28
CA TRP A 354 -1.98 -26.54 29.76
C TRP A 354 -2.60 -26.63 28.38
N VAL A 355 -1.91 -27.31 27.46
CA VAL A 355 -2.44 -27.69 26.15
C VAL A 355 -2.63 -29.21 26.16
N ASN A 356 -3.88 -29.68 26.06
CA ASN A 356 -4.21 -31.11 26.12
C ASN A 356 -3.62 -31.83 27.36
N GLY A 357 -3.54 -31.11 28.50
CA GLY A 357 -3.00 -31.63 29.75
C GLY A 357 -1.48 -31.51 29.92
N VAL A 358 -0.74 -31.07 28.89
CA VAL A 358 0.70 -30.79 28.99
C VAL A 358 0.92 -29.37 29.50
N VAL A 359 1.65 -29.21 30.60
CA VAL A 359 1.95 -27.91 31.20
C VAL A 359 2.90 -27.10 30.33
N THR A 360 2.64 -25.81 30.23
CA THR A 360 3.44 -24.82 29.51
C THR A 360 3.48 -23.52 30.31
N THR A 361 4.66 -22.94 30.40
CA THR A 361 4.90 -21.64 31.03
C THR A 361 5.29 -20.62 29.97
N VAL A 362 4.60 -19.48 29.90
CA VAL A 362 4.82 -18.47 28.85
C VAL A 362 4.81 -17.05 29.42
N LYS A 363 5.69 -16.20 28.88
CA LYS A 363 5.90 -14.83 29.35
C LYS A 363 4.95 -13.79 28.74
N ASP A 364 4.37 -14.08 27.57
CA ASP A 364 3.59 -13.12 26.77
C ASP A 364 2.10 -13.47 26.68
N ASN A 365 1.63 -14.38 27.55
CA ASN A 365 0.29 -14.96 27.47
C ASN A 365 -0.02 -15.59 26.09
N LYS A 366 0.98 -16.13 25.39
CA LYS A 366 0.78 -16.86 24.12
C LYS A 366 1.46 -18.22 24.16
N ILE A 367 0.77 -19.23 23.68
CA ILE A 367 1.28 -20.60 23.56
C ILE A 367 1.32 -21.00 22.10
N THR A 368 2.49 -21.41 21.61
CA THR A 368 2.62 -22.02 20.29
C THR A 368 2.72 -23.54 20.43
N TYR A 369 1.85 -24.27 19.75
CA TYR A 369 1.80 -25.73 19.79
C TYR A 369 1.35 -26.30 18.43
N GLN A 370 2.15 -27.21 17.85
CA GLN A 370 1.85 -27.88 16.57
C GLN A 370 1.54 -26.90 15.40
N GLY A 371 2.23 -25.76 15.37
CA GLY A 371 2.01 -24.69 14.37
C GLY A 371 0.79 -23.79 14.62
N ASN A 372 0.11 -23.95 15.75
CA ASN A 372 -1.01 -23.12 16.16
C ASN A 372 -0.62 -22.22 17.34
N THR A 373 -1.17 -21.00 17.38
CA THR A 373 -0.90 -20.04 18.45
C THR A 373 -2.18 -19.77 19.24
N PHE A 374 -2.14 -19.99 20.55
CA PHE A 374 -3.23 -19.74 21.47
C PHE A 374 -2.89 -18.53 22.33
N THR A 375 -3.70 -17.47 22.28
CA THR A 375 -3.52 -16.29 23.13
C THR A 375 -4.42 -16.41 24.34
N LEU A 376 -3.83 -16.35 25.52
CA LEU A 376 -4.52 -16.44 26.79
C LEU A 376 -5.07 -15.06 27.17
N VAL A 377 -6.32 -15.03 27.59
CA VAL A 377 -7.06 -13.80 27.92
C VAL A 377 -7.43 -13.78 29.40
N LYS A 378 -7.83 -14.94 29.94
CA LYS A 378 -8.21 -15.09 31.35
C LYS A 378 -8.04 -16.53 31.82
N GLU A 379 -7.89 -16.70 33.13
CA GLU A 379 -8.00 -17.99 33.82
C GLU A 379 -9.32 -18.70 33.49
N GLY A 380 -9.23 -20.01 33.28
CA GLY A 380 -10.38 -20.82 32.88
C GLY A 380 -9.98 -22.00 31.99
N THR A 381 -10.96 -22.59 31.31
CA THR A 381 -10.71 -23.66 30.33
C THR A 381 -11.58 -23.43 29.11
N ALA A 382 -10.96 -23.48 27.93
CA ALA A 382 -11.64 -23.37 26.65
C ALA A 382 -11.06 -24.39 25.68
N THR A 383 -11.84 -24.77 24.68
CA THR A 383 -11.37 -25.63 23.59
C THR A 383 -11.26 -24.81 22.33
N VAL A 384 -10.08 -24.83 21.70
CA VAL A 384 -9.84 -24.21 20.41
C VAL A 384 -9.82 -25.29 19.35
N THR A 385 -10.70 -25.19 18.37
CA THR A 385 -10.75 -26.11 17.22
C THR A 385 -10.07 -25.44 16.03
N VAL A 386 -9.06 -26.10 15.47
CA VAL A 386 -8.37 -25.70 14.24
C VAL A 386 -8.82 -26.62 13.12
N SER A 387 -9.30 -26.03 12.02
CA SER A 387 -9.74 -26.73 10.82
C SER A 387 -9.26 -26.03 9.55
N ASP A 388 -9.40 -26.68 8.40
CA ASP A 388 -9.26 -26.02 7.10
C ASP A 388 -10.23 -24.83 6.99
N ASP A 389 -9.75 -23.71 6.43
CA ASP A 389 -10.59 -22.55 6.16
C ASP A 389 -11.31 -22.70 4.80
N ILE A 390 -12.30 -23.59 4.78
CA ILE A 390 -13.09 -23.89 3.57
C ILE A 390 -13.83 -22.63 3.07
N ASP A 391 -14.24 -21.73 3.97
CA ASP A 391 -14.91 -20.48 3.59
C ASP A 391 -13.98 -19.59 2.75
N ALA A 392 -12.73 -19.42 3.19
CA ALA A 392 -11.74 -18.67 2.43
C ALA A 392 -11.45 -19.30 1.06
N MET A 393 -11.34 -20.63 1.01
CA MET A 393 -11.13 -21.39 -0.24
C MET A 393 -12.28 -21.19 -1.22
N VAL A 394 -13.54 -21.35 -0.76
CA VAL A 394 -14.74 -21.15 -1.58
C VAL A 394 -14.82 -19.71 -2.10
N SER A 395 -14.51 -18.72 -1.26
CA SER A 395 -14.51 -17.31 -1.67
C SER A 395 -13.55 -17.04 -2.82
N LYS A 396 -12.35 -17.64 -2.81
CA LYS A 396 -11.39 -17.53 -3.92
C LYS A 396 -11.94 -18.12 -5.22
N VAL A 397 -12.64 -19.25 -5.15
CA VAL A 397 -13.28 -19.87 -6.32
C VAL A 397 -14.43 -18.99 -6.86
N GLN A 398 -15.23 -18.38 -5.99
CA GLN A 398 -16.29 -17.45 -6.38
C GLN A 398 -15.74 -16.20 -7.10
N VAL A 399 -14.60 -15.67 -6.63
CA VAL A 399 -13.91 -14.55 -7.29
C VAL A 399 -13.46 -14.95 -8.70
N PHE A 400 -12.90 -16.15 -8.86
CA PHE A 400 -12.56 -16.70 -10.18
C PHE A 400 -13.76 -16.83 -11.10
N ILE A 401 -14.86 -17.44 -10.65
CA ILE A 401 -16.08 -17.61 -11.46
C ILE A 401 -16.63 -16.25 -11.91
N THR A 402 -16.65 -15.27 -11.00
CA THR A 402 -17.09 -13.91 -11.32
C THR A 402 -16.22 -13.29 -12.42
N ALA A 403 -14.89 -13.40 -12.28
CA ALA A 403 -13.95 -12.88 -13.26
C ALA A 403 -14.06 -13.61 -14.61
N TYR A 404 -14.29 -14.92 -14.59
CA TYR A 404 -14.48 -15.74 -15.79
C TYR A 404 -15.74 -15.31 -16.53
N ASN A 405 -16.88 -15.17 -15.84
CA ASN A 405 -18.15 -14.79 -16.43
C ASN A 405 -18.07 -13.37 -17.03
N ALA A 406 -17.43 -12.42 -16.32
CA ALA A 406 -17.21 -11.07 -16.83
C ALA A 406 -16.31 -11.04 -18.08
N ALA A 407 -15.27 -11.87 -18.12
CA ALA A 407 -14.40 -11.99 -19.30
C ALA A 407 -15.15 -12.63 -20.49
N MET A 408 -15.95 -13.67 -20.22
CA MET A 408 -16.80 -14.29 -21.23
C MET A 408 -17.81 -13.29 -21.79
N ASP A 409 -18.48 -12.51 -20.95
CA ASP A 409 -19.41 -11.45 -21.37
C ASP A 409 -18.73 -10.39 -22.23
N ALA A 410 -17.56 -9.90 -21.80
CA ALA A 410 -16.81 -8.89 -22.53
C ALA A 410 -16.47 -9.36 -23.96
N VAL A 411 -16.16 -10.64 -24.13
CA VAL A 411 -15.85 -11.24 -25.44
C VAL A 411 -17.13 -11.53 -26.24
N VAL A 412 -18.08 -12.27 -25.65
CA VAL A 412 -19.30 -12.77 -26.30
C VAL A 412 -20.20 -11.62 -26.74
N ASN A 413 -20.34 -10.57 -25.93
CA ASN A 413 -21.15 -9.41 -26.30
C ASN A 413 -20.59 -8.73 -27.55
N LYS A 414 -19.27 -8.53 -27.62
CA LYS A 414 -18.63 -7.84 -28.75
C LYS A 414 -18.63 -8.64 -30.04
N ILE A 415 -18.47 -9.96 -29.98
CA ILE A 415 -18.52 -10.80 -31.20
C ILE A 415 -19.93 -10.96 -31.76
N ASN A 416 -20.97 -10.77 -30.95
CA ASN A 416 -22.38 -10.93 -31.35
C ASN A 416 -23.11 -9.61 -31.60
N GLU A 417 -22.56 -8.48 -31.16
CA GLU A 417 -23.10 -7.14 -31.41
C GLU A 417 -23.11 -6.85 -32.91
N LYS A 418 -24.30 -6.68 -33.51
CA LYS A 418 -24.42 -6.36 -34.94
C LYS A 418 -24.31 -4.85 -35.14
N SER A 419 -23.77 -4.44 -36.29
CA SER A 419 -23.74 -3.03 -36.68
C SER A 419 -25.15 -2.48 -36.79
N ASP A 420 -25.36 -1.28 -36.24
CA ASP A 420 -26.60 -0.52 -36.31
C ASP A 420 -26.35 0.82 -36.99
N SER A 421 -27.01 1.03 -38.14
CA SER A 421 -26.91 2.27 -38.92
C SER A 421 -27.47 3.50 -38.20
N ALA A 422 -28.27 3.32 -37.14
CA ALA A 422 -28.79 4.40 -36.31
C ALA A 422 -27.89 4.73 -35.10
N ALA A 423 -26.87 3.93 -34.82
CA ALA A 423 -25.97 4.16 -33.70
C ALA A 423 -25.08 5.39 -33.94
N THR A 424 -24.96 6.24 -32.91
CA THR A 424 -24.01 7.36 -32.89
C THR A 424 -22.63 6.95 -32.34
N ASP A 425 -22.55 5.79 -31.69
CA ASP A 425 -21.32 5.21 -31.19
C ASP A 425 -20.65 4.35 -32.27
N ALA A 426 -19.41 4.70 -32.60
CA ALA A 426 -18.59 4.02 -33.59
C ALA A 426 -18.14 2.59 -33.16
N SER A 427 -18.36 2.21 -31.90
CA SER A 427 -18.07 0.88 -31.37
C SER A 427 -19.14 -0.17 -31.70
N VAL A 428 -20.34 0.24 -32.11
CA VAL A 428 -21.47 -0.69 -32.28
C VAL A 428 -21.22 -1.66 -33.44
N GLY A 429 -20.98 -2.92 -33.08
CA GLY A 429 -20.73 -4.03 -34.00
C GLY A 429 -19.39 -3.96 -34.74
N ASP A 430 -18.44 -3.20 -34.20
CA ASP A 430 -17.12 -3.03 -34.76
C ASP A 430 -16.27 -4.31 -34.69
N LEU A 431 -16.55 -5.17 -33.72
CA LEU A 431 -15.94 -6.48 -33.46
C LEU A 431 -16.88 -7.64 -33.77
N PHE A 432 -17.99 -7.38 -34.48
CA PHE A 432 -18.93 -8.41 -34.91
C PHE A 432 -18.18 -9.52 -35.66
N GLY A 433 -18.21 -10.71 -35.09
CA GLY A 433 -17.52 -11.86 -35.62
C GLY A 433 -16.00 -11.68 -35.77
N ASP A 434 -15.33 -11.02 -34.84
CA ASP A 434 -13.88 -10.99 -34.78
C ASP A 434 -13.30 -12.41 -34.54
N SER A 435 -12.33 -12.84 -35.36
CA SER A 435 -11.74 -14.19 -35.27
C SER A 435 -10.81 -14.38 -34.07
N THR A 436 -10.14 -13.32 -33.61
CA THR A 436 -9.27 -13.35 -32.43
C THR A 436 -10.12 -13.57 -31.19
N LEU A 437 -11.21 -12.80 -31.07
CA LEU A 437 -12.13 -12.91 -29.95
C LEU A 437 -12.89 -14.25 -29.94
N ARG A 438 -13.30 -14.76 -31.11
CA ARG A 438 -13.83 -16.13 -31.21
C ARG A 438 -12.83 -17.20 -30.76
N GLY A 439 -11.54 -17.03 -31.08
CA GLY A 439 -10.50 -17.94 -30.60
C GLY A 439 -10.35 -17.92 -29.08
N ILE A 440 -10.44 -16.74 -28.46
CA ILE A 440 -10.41 -16.58 -26.99
C ILE A 440 -11.63 -17.25 -26.36
N GLU A 441 -12.83 -16.99 -26.89
CA GLU A 441 -14.09 -17.59 -26.42
C GLU A 441 -14.05 -19.12 -26.46
N GLN A 442 -13.61 -19.70 -27.58
CA GLN A 442 -13.44 -21.15 -27.72
C GLN A 442 -12.40 -21.70 -26.76
N SER A 443 -11.28 -20.99 -26.57
CA SER A 443 -10.23 -21.41 -25.63
C SER A 443 -10.77 -21.46 -24.20
N LEU A 444 -11.48 -20.42 -23.76
CA LEU A 444 -12.10 -20.37 -22.43
C LEU A 444 -13.07 -21.55 -22.21
N ARG A 445 -13.89 -21.89 -23.22
CA ARG A 445 -14.79 -23.05 -23.17
C ARG A 445 -14.07 -24.39 -23.13
N ASN A 446 -12.98 -24.53 -23.88
CA ASN A 446 -12.19 -25.76 -23.90
C ASN A 446 -11.58 -26.00 -22.52
N TYR A 447 -11.02 -24.96 -21.89
CA TYR A 447 -10.43 -25.09 -20.54
C TYR A 447 -11.48 -25.35 -19.45
N SER A 448 -12.69 -24.80 -19.56
CA SER A 448 -13.75 -25.06 -18.57
C SER A 448 -14.32 -26.48 -18.63
N SER A 449 -14.17 -27.17 -19.76
CA SER A 449 -14.62 -28.56 -19.98
C SER A 449 -13.47 -29.58 -20.08
N MET A 450 -12.24 -29.14 -19.80
CA MET A 450 -11.05 -29.97 -19.96
C MET A 450 -11.00 -31.10 -18.93
N VAL A 451 -10.48 -32.25 -19.35
CA VAL A 451 -10.25 -33.44 -18.51
C VAL A 451 -8.76 -33.62 -18.25
N LEU A 452 -8.37 -33.54 -16.99
CA LEU A 452 -7.00 -33.79 -16.55
C LEU A 452 -6.79 -35.28 -16.29
N SER A 453 -6.42 -36.02 -17.33
CA SER A 453 -6.30 -37.49 -17.28
C SER A 453 -5.13 -37.99 -16.42
N SER A 454 -4.20 -37.11 -16.03
CA SER A 454 -3.14 -37.42 -15.07
C SER A 454 -3.65 -37.61 -13.64
N GLN A 455 -4.88 -37.19 -13.34
CA GLN A 455 -5.48 -37.27 -12.00
C GLN A 455 -6.36 -38.52 -11.83
N SER A 456 -6.70 -38.85 -10.57
CA SER A 456 -7.68 -39.89 -10.27
C SER A 456 -9.03 -39.59 -10.92
N SER A 457 -9.78 -40.61 -11.33
CA SER A 457 -11.06 -40.44 -12.05
C SER A 457 -12.13 -39.65 -11.29
N ALA A 458 -11.98 -39.48 -9.97
CA ALA A 458 -12.89 -38.67 -9.14
C ALA A 458 -12.57 -37.16 -9.20
N MET A 459 -11.40 -36.76 -9.72
CA MET A 459 -10.85 -35.40 -9.59
C MET A 459 -10.09 -34.94 -10.84
N GLN A 460 -10.69 -35.12 -12.02
CA GLN A 460 -10.12 -34.74 -13.33
C GLN A 460 -10.76 -33.49 -13.95
N GLN A 461 -11.94 -33.05 -13.47
CA GLN A 461 -12.73 -31.99 -14.12
C GLN A 461 -13.36 -31.02 -13.11
N LEU A 462 -13.55 -29.76 -13.54
CA LEU A 462 -14.23 -28.71 -12.76
C LEU A 462 -15.65 -29.12 -12.28
N SER A 463 -16.37 -29.88 -13.11
CA SER A 463 -17.73 -30.34 -12.80
C SER A 463 -17.80 -31.27 -11.58
N GLN A 464 -16.71 -32.00 -11.29
CA GLN A 464 -16.62 -32.93 -10.16
C GLN A 464 -16.48 -32.21 -8.82
N VAL A 465 -15.96 -30.98 -8.84
CA VAL A 465 -15.90 -30.09 -7.67
C VAL A 465 -17.04 -29.05 -7.67
N GLY A 466 -18.06 -29.24 -8.50
CA GLY A 466 -19.27 -28.41 -8.50
C GLY A 466 -19.20 -27.15 -9.39
N ILE A 467 -18.20 -27.01 -10.26
CA ILE A 467 -18.11 -25.88 -11.19
C ILE A 467 -18.55 -26.37 -12.58
N THR A 468 -19.69 -25.87 -13.08
CA THR A 468 -20.29 -26.33 -14.35
C THR A 468 -20.59 -25.19 -15.30
N THR A 469 -20.70 -25.46 -16.60
CA THR A 469 -21.24 -24.49 -17.57
C THR A 469 -22.76 -24.55 -17.57
N GLY A 470 -23.41 -23.54 -16.98
CA GLY A 470 -24.85 -23.54 -16.68
C GLY A 470 -25.19 -24.31 -15.40
N LYS A 471 -26.42 -24.10 -14.90
CA LYS A 471 -26.86 -24.66 -13.63
C LYS A 471 -27.03 -26.18 -13.70
N ALA A 472 -26.40 -26.90 -12.77
CA ALA A 472 -26.49 -28.36 -12.70
C ALA A 472 -27.96 -28.84 -12.63
N GLY A 473 -28.32 -29.81 -13.48
CA GLY A 473 -29.68 -30.37 -13.56
C GLY A 473 -30.69 -29.49 -14.30
N VAL A 474 -30.29 -28.33 -14.82
CA VAL A 474 -31.15 -27.45 -15.62
C VAL A 474 -30.63 -27.40 -17.06
N PHE A 475 -31.41 -27.89 -18.00
CA PHE A 475 -31.11 -27.76 -19.43
C PHE A 475 -31.64 -26.42 -19.94
N ASP A 476 -30.85 -25.37 -19.77
CA ASP A 476 -31.10 -24.06 -20.37
C ASP A 476 -30.09 -23.81 -21.49
N LEU A 477 -30.56 -23.89 -22.73
CA LEU A 477 -29.72 -23.70 -23.92
C LEU A 477 -29.06 -22.31 -23.93
N ALA A 478 -29.74 -21.28 -23.42
CA ALA A 478 -29.19 -19.92 -23.38
C ALA A 478 -28.03 -19.82 -22.38
N GLN A 479 -28.11 -20.50 -21.23
CA GLN A 479 -27.02 -20.55 -20.25
C GLN A 479 -25.82 -21.34 -20.75
N VAL A 480 -26.06 -22.48 -21.42
CA VAL A 480 -24.97 -23.26 -22.02
C VAL A 480 -24.31 -22.45 -23.15
N GLN A 481 -25.11 -21.73 -23.94
CA GLN A 481 -24.61 -20.86 -25.00
C GLN A 481 -23.92 -19.59 -24.50
N SER A 482 -24.18 -19.09 -23.29
CA SER A 482 -23.41 -17.98 -22.73
C SER A 482 -21.98 -18.39 -22.36
N GLY A 483 -21.78 -19.67 -22.04
CA GLY A 483 -20.47 -20.20 -21.64
C GLY A 483 -20.07 -19.83 -20.22
N HIS A 484 -21.00 -19.26 -19.43
CA HIS A 484 -20.80 -18.93 -18.02
C HIS A 484 -20.60 -20.16 -17.15
N LEU A 485 -19.82 -19.98 -16.09
CA LEU A 485 -19.68 -20.93 -15.00
C LEU A 485 -20.71 -20.66 -13.90
N ASP A 486 -21.26 -21.74 -13.36
CA ASP A 486 -22.13 -21.79 -12.19
C ASP A 486 -21.45 -22.65 -11.10
N LEU A 487 -21.73 -22.34 -9.83
CA LEU A 487 -21.11 -23.01 -8.68
C LEU A 487 -22.14 -23.70 -7.80
N ASP A 488 -22.04 -25.02 -7.73
CA ASP A 488 -22.61 -25.81 -6.65
C ASP A 488 -21.66 -25.74 -5.44
N GLU A 489 -21.88 -24.73 -4.60
CA GLU A 489 -21.06 -24.49 -3.42
C GLU A 489 -21.08 -25.67 -2.44
N THR A 490 -22.19 -26.42 -2.39
CA THR A 490 -22.31 -27.60 -1.52
C THR A 490 -21.33 -28.69 -1.97
N LYS A 491 -21.24 -28.96 -3.28
CA LYS A 491 -20.26 -29.92 -3.82
C LYS A 491 -18.83 -29.45 -3.65
N LEU A 492 -18.55 -28.17 -3.89
CA LEU A 492 -17.20 -27.64 -3.71
C LEU A 492 -16.74 -27.78 -2.25
N ARG A 493 -17.61 -27.41 -1.30
CA ARG A 493 -17.33 -27.57 0.14
C ARG A 493 -17.11 -29.03 0.52
N ALA A 494 -17.92 -29.94 -0.03
CA ALA A 494 -17.75 -31.38 0.22
C ALA A 494 -16.41 -31.90 -0.33
N ALA A 495 -16.00 -31.47 -1.53
CA ALA A 495 -14.72 -31.84 -2.12
C ALA A 495 -13.53 -31.29 -1.31
N LEU A 496 -13.58 -30.02 -0.91
CA LEU A 496 -12.56 -29.38 -0.08
C LEU A 496 -12.49 -30.00 1.32
N ALA A 497 -13.62 -30.41 1.91
CA ALA A 497 -13.62 -31.08 3.21
C ALA A 497 -13.06 -32.50 3.14
N ALA A 498 -13.28 -33.21 2.03
CA ALA A 498 -12.83 -34.59 1.85
C ALA A 498 -11.33 -34.66 1.53
N ASP A 499 -10.86 -33.84 0.59
CA ASP A 499 -9.45 -33.80 0.19
C ASP A 499 -9.10 -32.44 -0.46
N PRO A 500 -8.68 -31.44 0.34
CA PRO A 500 -8.24 -30.15 -0.19
C PRO A 500 -7.05 -30.28 -1.16
N LYS A 501 -6.18 -31.28 -0.95
CA LYS A 501 -4.97 -31.47 -1.78
C LYS A 501 -5.33 -31.97 -3.17
N ALA A 502 -6.35 -32.82 -3.29
CA ALA A 502 -6.87 -33.21 -4.59
C ALA A 502 -7.52 -32.03 -5.35
N VAL A 503 -8.18 -31.09 -4.65
CA VAL A 503 -8.73 -29.86 -5.28
C VAL A 503 -7.59 -28.94 -5.72
N GLU A 504 -6.60 -28.74 -4.85
CA GLU A 504 -5.37 -28.01 -5.17
C GLU A 504 -4.71 -28.58 -6.42
N THR A 505 -4.59 -29.90 -6.53
CA THR A 505 -3.94 -30.53 -7.68
C THR A 505 -4.79 -30.37 -8.95
N LEU A 506 -6.12 -30.50 -8.87
CA LEU A 506 -7.00 -30.22 -10.02
C LEU A 506 -6.84 -28.78 -10.52
N PHE A 507 -6.75 -27.82 -9.62
CA PHE A 507 -6.74 -26.39 -9.93
C PHE A 507 -5.36 -25.87 -10.29
N GLY A 508 -4.39 -26.18 -9.44
CA GLY A 508 -3.13 -25.48 -9.33
C GLY A 508 -1.90 -26.36 -9.46
N ASN A 509 -2.01 -27.64 -9.83
CA ASN A 509 -0.85 -28.52 -9.92
C ASN A 509 0.28 -27.91 -10.76
N THR A 510 1.27 -27.34 -10.08
CA THR A 510 2.53 -26.86 -10.66
C THR A 510 3.61 -27.91 -10.54
N THR A 511 3.37 -29.07 -9.94
CA THR A 511 4.42 -30.08 -9.72
C THR A 511 3.92 -31.47 -10.01
N VAL A 512 4.41 -32.08 -11.08
CA VAL A 512 3.98 -33.41 -11.50
C VAL A 512 5.05 -34.43 -11.14
N SER A 513 4.63 -35.50 -10.48
CA SER A 513 5.47 -36.67 -10.23
C SER A 513 5.52 -37.58 -11.45
N VAL A 514 6.72 -37.99 -11.82
CA VAL A 514 6.97 -39.04 -12.80
C VAL A 514 7.25 -40.31 -12.01
N ASP A 515 6.25 -41.20 -11.94
CA ASP A 515 6.39 -42.45 -11.19
C ASP A 515 7.45 -43.38 -11.81
N GLU A 516 7.56 -43.39 -13.14
CA GLU A 516 8.59 -44.14 -13.87
C GLU A 516 8.82 -43.57 -15.29
N GLU A 517 9.98 -42.96 -15.53
CA GLU A 517 10.50 -42.67 -16.86
C GLU A 517 11.39 -43.82 -17.32
N LYS A 518 11.16 -44.36 -18.52
CA LYS A 518 12.13 -45.22 -19.21
C LYS A 518 13.16 -44.36 -19.92
N VAL A 519 14.28 -44.13 -19.25
CA VAL A 519 15.36 -43.22 -19.70
C VAL A 519 16.15 -43.85 -20.86
N GLY A 520 16.32 -45.18 -20.83
CA GLY A 520 17.00 -45.91 -21.88
C GLY A 520 17.40 -47.32 -21.45
N THR A 521 18.25 -47.97 -22.23
CA THR A 521 18.92 -49.22 -21.85
C THR A 521 20.41 -48.98 -21.87
N GLY A 522 21.07 -49.30 -20.77
CA GLY A 522 22.51 -49.27 -20.65
C GLY A 522 23.17 -50.28 -21.58
N ASP A 523 24.11 -49.81 -22.40
CA ASP A 523 24.84 -50.59 -23.40
C ASP A 523 26.29 -50.92 -22.98
N GLY A 524 26.66 -50.60 -21.74
CA GLY A 524 28.02 -50.74 -21.23
C GLY A 524 29.02 -49.71 -21.81
N THR A 525 28.56 -48.66 -22.50
CA THR A 525 29.43 -47.59 -23.02
C THR A 525 28.91 -46.18 -22.71
N THR A 526 27.60 -45.96 -22.72
CA THR A 526 26.97 -44.67 -22.49
C THR A 526 26.83 -44.40 -20.99
N THR A 527 27.34 -43.26 -20.51
CA THR A 527 27.35 -42.92 -19.08
C THR A 527 26.40 -41.79 -18.71
N THR A 528 25.96 -40.98 -19.68
CA THR A 528 25.09 -39.82 -19.45
C THR A 528 23.78 -39.97 -20.20
N TYR A 529 22.68 -39.74 -19.49
CA TYR A 529 21.33 -39.77 -20.04
C TYR A 529 20.59 -38.49 -19.66
N ALA A 530 19.79 -37.98 -20.59
CA ALA A 530 18.93 -36.83 -20.34
C ALA A 530 17.56 -37.32 -19.86
N LEU A 531 17.08 -36.77 -18.75
CA LEU A 531 15.71 -36.98 -18.31
C LEU A 531 14.78 -36.09 -19.13
N LYS A 532 13.58 -36.56 -19.46
CA LYS A 532 12.64 -35.90 -20.38
C LYS A 532 12.34 -34.44 -20.05
N TYR A 533 12.26 -34.10 -18.75
CA TYR A 533 11.87 -32.76 -18.29
C TYR A 533 13.06 -31.87 -17.91
N GLY A 534 14.30 -32.34 -18.13
CA GLY A 534 15.47 -31.46 -18.13
C GLY A 534 15.63 -30.64 -16.85
N THR A 535 15.73 -29.32 -17.03
CA THR A 535 15.90 -28.33 -15.95
C THR A 535 14.66 -28.10 -15.10
N ASP A 536 13.50 -28.58 -15.54
CA ASP A 536 12.24 -28.38 -14.82
C ASP A 536 12.11 -29.37 -13.65
N ILE A 537 13.00 -30.36 -13.56
CA ILE A 537 13.00 -31.36 -12.48
C ILE A 537 13.27 -30.70 -11.12
N ILE A 538 12.39 -30.97 -10.17
CA ILE A 538 12.46 -30.50 -8.79
C ILE A 538 13.02 -31.62 -7.91
N GLY A 539 13.99 -31.26 -7.08
CA GLY A 539 14.62 -32.21 -6.16
C GLY A 539 15.54 -33.21 -6.87
N ASP A 540 15.69 -34.37 -6.26
CA ASP A 540 16.67 -35.37 -6.65
C ASP A 540 15.96 -36.58 -7.28
N PRO A 541 16.23 -36.90 -8.56
CA PRO A 541 15.58 -38.03 -9.22
C PRO A 541 16.07 -39.33 -8.62
N VAL A 542 15.20 -40.30 -8.36
CA VAL A 542 15.58 -41.67 -7.98
C VAL A 542 15.84 -42.49 -9.23
N VAL A 543 17.06 -42.99 -9.41
CA VAL A 543 17.46 -43.74 -10.61
C VAL A 543 17.61 -45.22 -10.31
N LYS A 544 17.08 -46.08 -11.18
CA LYS A 544 17.27 -47.54 -11.13
C LYS A 544 17.87 -48.04 -12.43
N VAL A 545 18.71 -49.08 -12.35
CA VAL A 545 19.19 -49.84 -13.51
C VAL A 545 18.94 -51.32 -13.28
N GLY A 546 18.23 -51.98 -14.19
CA GLY A 546 17.87 -53.39 -14.07
C GLY A 546 17.07 -53.70 -12.79
N GLY A 547 16.35 -52.71 -12.25
CA GLY A 547 15.59 -52.80 -11.00
C GLY A 547 16.38 -52.44 -9.73
N THR A 548 17.70 -52.28 -9.80
CA THR A 548 18.55 -51.87 -8.66
C THR A 548 18.57 -50.34 -8.55
N THR A 549 18.27 -49.80 -7.36
CA THR A 549 18.36 -48.35 -7.09
C THR A 549 19.81 -47.91 -6.95
N TYR A 550 20.18 -46.85 -7.66
CA TYR A 550 21.48 -46.20 -7.59
C TYR A 550 21.46 -45.07 -6.56
N THR A 551 22.62 -44.73 -6.02
CA THR A 551 22.83 -43.71 -5.00
C THR A 551 23.27 -42.40 -5.64
N LEU A 552 22.62 -41.29 -5.29
CA LEU A 552 22.98 -39.96 -5.76
C LEU A 552 24.30 -39.51 -5.11
N VAL A 553 25.23 -39.00 -5.91
CA VAL A 553 26.50 -38.40 -5.47
C VAL A 553 26.62 -36.96 -5.95
N GLU A 554 27.41 -36.14 -5.24
CA GLU A 554 27.54 -34.70 -5.50
C GLU A 554 28.32 -34.34 -6.78
N THR A 555 29.15 -35.26 -7.30
CA THR A 555 29.89 -35.06 -8.54
C THR A 555 29.95 -36.35 -9.36
N ALA A 556 30.05 -36.22 -10.68
CA ALA A 556 30.18 -37.37 -11.59
C ALA A 556 31.53 -38.13 -11.47
N THR A 557 32.47 -37.62 -10.67
CA THR A 557 33.81 -38.20 -10.48
C THR A 557 34.05 -38.55 -9.02
N VAL A 558 33.92 -39.82 -8.66
CA VAL A 558 34.39 -40.32 -7.37
C VAL A 558 35.72 -41.04 -7.57
N TYR A 559 36.83 -40.31 -7.45
CA TYR A 559 38.16 -40.93 -7.35
C TYR A 559 38.55 -41.06 -5.89
N ASN A 560 38.38 -42.24 -5.30
CA ASN A 560 38.97 -42.57 -4.00
C ASN A 560 39.96 -43.73 -4.17
N LYS A 561 41.25 -43.40 -4.09
CA LYS A 561 42.38 -44.31 -4.37
C LYS A 561 42.66 -45.28 -3.22
N ASP A 562 42.07 -45.06 -2.05
CA ASP A 562 42.55 -45.65 -0.79
C ASP A 562 41.69 -46.80 -0.24
N ASP A 563 40.64 -47.24 -0.95
CA ASP A 563 39.81 -48.37 -0.51
C ASP A 563 39.97 -49.59 -1.45
N SER A 564 40.67 -50.61 -0.95
CA SER A 564 40.99 -51.86 -1.65
C SER A 564 39.81 -52.84 -1.78
N SER A 565 38.60 -52.45 -1.40
CA SER A 565 37.45 -53.33 -1.44
C SER A 565 36.70 -53.22 -2.78
N THR A 566 36.39 -54.36 -3.39
CA THR A 566 35.64 -54.47 -4.64
C THR A 566 34.16 -54.19 -4.37
N TRP A 567 33.68 -52.99 -4.70
CA TRP A 567 32.25 -52.68 -4.61
C TRP A 567 31.75 -52.22 -5.98
N ASP A 568 30.72 -52.90 -6.49
CA ASP A 568 29.86 -52.41 -7.57
C ASP A 568 29.18 -51.12 -7.07
N ARG A 569 29.80 -49.97 -7.37
CA ARG A 569 29.27 -48.68 -6.94
C ARG A 569 28.14 -48.28 -7.88
N HIS A 570 26.92 -48.57 -7.43
CA HIS A 570 25.69 -48.13 -8.08
C HIS A 570 25.48 -46.65 -7.74
N GLU A 571 26.28 -45.76 -8.33
CA GLU A 571 26.28 -44.31 -8.07
C GLU A 571 25.97 -43.51 -9.33
N TYR A 572 25.29 -42.37 -9.18
CA TYR A 572 25.04 -41.42 -10.27
C TYR A 572 25.06 -39.98 -9.74
N PHE A 573 25.39 -39.05 -10.63
CA PHE A 573 25.30 -37.61 -10.41
C PHE A 573 24.12 -37.05 -11.21
N PHE A 574 23.37 -36.13 -10.62
CA PHE A 574 22.32 -35.39 -11.32
C PHE A 574 22.73 -33.92 -11.50
N ASP A 575 22.89 -33.51 -12.75
CA ASP A 575 23.14 -32.12 -13.12
C ASP A 575 21.81 -31.35 -13.21
N ARG A 576 21.50 -30.58 -12.17
CA ARG A 576 20.29 -29.76 -12.09
C ARG A 576 20.22 -28.64 -13.15
N THR A 577 21.36 -28.25 -13.74
CA THR A 577 21.40 -27.19 -14.76
C THR A 577 21.14 -27.70 -16.17
N THR A 578 21.31 -29.00 -16.39
CA THR A 578 21.09 -29.63 -17.70
C THR A 578 20.02 -30.71 -17.68
N GLY A 579 19.59 -31.16 -16.50
CA GLY A 579 18.62 -32.23 -16.30
C GLY A 579 19.15 -33.61 -16.69
N LYS A 580 20.46 -33.81 -16.60
CA LYS A 580 21.12 -35.05 -17.02
C LYS A 580 21.57 -35.85 -15.81
N ILE A 581 21.35 -37.16 -15.87
CA ILE A 581 21.98 -38.11 -14.98
C ILE A 581 23.27 -38.62 -15.61
N THR A 582 24.34 -38.68 -14.82
CA THR A 582 25.63 -39.24 -15.25
C THR A 582 26.04 -40.30 -14.25
N PHE A 583 26.12 -41.55 -14.70
CA PHE A 583 26.65 -42.64 -13.90
C PHE A 583 28.14 -42.44 -13.70
N ALA A 584 28.58 -42.54 -12.45
CA ALA A 584 29.96 -42.23 -12.10
C ALA A 584 30.91 -43.24 -12.75
N ASP A 585 32.00 -42.73 -13.35
CA ASP A 585 33.13 -43.57 -13.73
C ASP A 585 33.79 -44.06 -12.43
N SER A 586 33.50 -45.29 -12.01
CA SER A 586 34.23 -45.91 -10.91
C SER A 586 35.47 -46.59 -11.46
N TYR A 587 36.64 -46.29 -10.89
CA TYR A 587 37.89 -46.99 -11.19
C TYR A 587 38.11 -48.02 -10.09
N ASP A 588 38.34 -49.28 -10.45
CA ASP A 588 38.79 -50.26 -9.48
C ASP A 588 40.22 -49.91 -8.97
N SER A 589 40.67 -50.61 -7.94
CA SER A 589 42.01 -50.41 -7.35
C SER A 589 43.16 -50.70 -8.35
N THR A 590 42.86 -51.23 -9.54
CA THR A 590 43.81 -51.48 -10.64
C THR A 590 43.77 -50.41 -11.74
N GLY A 591 42.87 -49.42 -11.62
CA GLY A 591 42.68 -48.36 -12.61
C GLY A 591 41.82 -48.79 -13.80
N LYS A 592 41.11 -49.92 -13.72
CA LYS A 592 40.16 -50.35 -14.74
C LYS A 592 38.82 -49.63 -14.52
N LYS A 593 38.27 -49.09 -15.61
CA LYS A 593 36.95 -48.46 -15.63
C LYS A 593 35.87 -49.52 -15.36
N ASN A 594 35.05 -49.34 -14.33
CA ASN A 594 33.84 -50.14 -14.13
C ASN A 594 32.88 -49.89 -15.30
N ASP A 595 32.23 -50.96 -15.75
CA ASP A 595 31.38 -50.89 -16.93
C ASP A 595 30.15 -50.00 -16.63
N PRO A 596 29.82 -49.06 -17.54
CA PRO A 596 28.56 -48.32 -17.53
C PRO A 596 27.35 -49.26 -17.36
N PRO A 597 26.18 -48.75 -16.95
CA PRO A 597 25.02 -49.59 -16.67
C PRO A 597 24.74 -50.56 -17.83
N THR A 598 24.42 -51.83 -17.49
CA THR A 598 23.98 -52.86 -18.45
C THR A 598 22.59 -53.32 -18.03
N GLY A 599 21.56 -52.63 -18.53
CA GLY A 599 20.18 -52.88 -18.12
C GLY A 599 19.25 -51.70 -18.39
N GLU A 600 17.94 -51.92 -18.25
CA GLU A 600 16.94 -50.85 -18.39
C GLU A 600 17.15 -49.80 -17.30
N ILE A 601 17.25 -48.54 -17.70
CA ILE A 601 17.44 -47.39 -16.83
C ILE A 601 16.08 -46.72 -16.66
N THR A 602 15.61 -46.66 -15.42
CA THR A 602 14.39 -45.92 -15.08
C THR A 602 14.66 -44.82 -14.06
N ALA A 603 13.87 -43.77 -14.10
CA ALA A 603 13.96 -42.66 -13.16
C ALA A 603 12.57 -42.26 -12.63
N THR A 604 12.50 -41.91 -11.35
CA THR A 604 11.32 -41.34 -10.69
C THR A 604 11.70 -39.96 -10.17
N TYR A 605 10.94 -38.92 -10.48
CA TYR A 605 11.25 -37.55 -10.07
C TYR A 605 10.04 -36.62 -10.19
N ASP A 606 10.09 -35.48 -9.53
CA ASP A 606 9.09 -34.41 -9.66
C ASP A 606 9.59 -33.34 -10.65
N TYR A 607 8.70 -32.64 -11.34
CA TYR A 607 9.08 -31.49 -12.17
C TYR A 607 8.05 -30.35 -12.11
N ASP A 608 8.52 -29.11 -12.20
CA ASP A 608 7.70 -27.92 -12.26
C ASP A 608 6.95 -27.86 -13.60
N VAL A 609 5.67 -27.54 -13.56
CA VAL A 609 4.81 -27.50 -14.73
C VAL A 609 4.12 -26.15 -14.77
N GLU A 610 4.73 -25.23 -15.52
CA GLU A 610 4.14 -23.91 -15.78
C GLU A 610 3.10 -23.95 -16.93
N SER A 611 3.06 -25.04 -17.70
CA SER A 611 2.10 -25.25 -18.81
C SER A 611 2.04 -26.71 -19.29
N GLY A 612 1.02 -27.06 -20.09
CA GLY A 612 0.89 -28.39 -20.70
C GLY A 612 -0.09 -29.31 -19.98
N GLY A 613 -0.41 -30.45 -20.61
CA GLY A 613 -1.57 -31.29 -20.26
C GLY A 613 -1.56 -31.93 -18.87
N ASN A 614 -0.43 -31.92 -18.15
CA ASN A 614 -0.32 -32.45 -16.79
C ASN A 614 -0.44 -31.37 -15.71
N ALA A 615 -0.38 -30.08 -16.07
CA ALA A 615 -0.52 -28.97 -15.13
C ALA A 615 -1.97 -28.83 -14.67
N GLY A 616 -2.18 -28.20 -13.51
CA GLY A 616 -3.52 -27.87 -13.01
C GLY A 616 -4.33 -27.03 -14.01
N LEU A 617 -5.65 -27.18 -14.00
CA LEU A 617 -6.53 -26.54 -14.98
C LEU A 617 -6.35 -25.01 -15.02
N PHE A 618 -6.14 -24.37 -13.87
CA PHE A 618 -5.93 -22.92 -13.79
C PHE A 618 -4.49 -22.50 -14.07
N VAL A 619 -3.51 -23.39 -13.92
CA VAL A 619 -2.15 -23.16 -14.43
C VAL A 619 -2.19 -23.07 -15.96
N GLN A 620 -2.84 -24.05 -16.60
CA GLN A 620 -2.97 -24.07 -18.06
C GLN A 620 -3.81 -22.89 -18.57
N MET A 621 -4.92 -22.57 -17.91
CA MET A 621 -5.74 -21.40 -18.26
C MET A 621 -4.96 -20.09 -18.08
N ASN A 622 -4.20 -19.93 -17.01
CA ASN A 622 -3.36 -18.75 -16.78
C ASN A 622 -2.28 -18.60 -17.86
N SER A 623 -1.65 -19.71 -18.29
CA SER A 623 -0.69 -19.72 -19.39
C SER A 623 -1.33 -19.32 -20.72
N MET A 624 -2.52 -19.88 -21.04
CA MET A 624 -3.30 -19.48 -22.22
C MET A 624 -3.65 -17.99 -22.18
N LEU A 625 -4.17 -17.48 -21.07
CA LEU A 625 -4.53 -16.07 -20.92
C LEU A 625 -3.31 -15.17 -21.08
N ASN A 626 -2.16 -15.58 -20.52
CA ASN A 626 -0.91 -14.86 -20.67
C ASN A 626 -0.50 -14.71 -22.15
N SER A 627 -0.66 -15.75 -22.97
CA SER A 627 -0.34 -15.70 -24.41
C SER A 627 -1.14 -14.61 -25.16
N TYR A 628 -2.36 -14.33 -24.71
CA TYR A 628 -3.21 -13.27 -25.26
C TYR A 628 -2.85 -11.89 -24.70
N THR A 629 -2.61 -11.79 -23.38
CA THR A 629 -2.59 -10.50 -22.65
C THR A 629 -1.19 -9.92 -22.42
N GLN A 630 -0.12 -10.70 -22.55
CA GLN A 630 1.25 -10.23 -22.31
C GLN A 630 1.68 -9.17 -23.34
N TYR A 631 2.78 -8.47 -23.03
CA TYR A 631 3.42 -7.60 -24.00
C TYR A 631 3.93 -8.43 -25.19
N GLY A 632 3.63 -8.00 -26.43
CA GLY A 632 3.90 -8.80 -27.62
C GLY A 632 2.98 -10.02 -27.82
N GLY A 633 1.99 -10.23 -26.95
CA GLY A 633 0.97 -11.26 -27.10
C GLY A 633 -0.06 -10.94 -28.19
N THR A 634 -1.01 -11.84 -28.43
CA THR A 634 -1.97 -11.74 -29.55
C THR A 634 -2.77 -10.43 -29.55
N LEU A 635 -3.29 -10.01 -28.39
CA LEU A 635 -4.08 -8.78 -28.29
C LEU A 635 -3.22 -7.53 -28.45
N ASP A 636 -1.96 -7.57 -28.02
CA ASP A 636 -0.99 -6.51 -28.22
C ASP A 636 -0.60 -6.37 -29.70
N ALA A 637 -0.50 -7.47 -30.43
CA ALA A 637 -0.30 -7.46 -31.88
C ALA A 637 -1.47 -6.81 -32.65
N GLN A 638 -2.69 -6.84 -32.10
CA GLN A 638 -3.85 -6.15 -32.68
C GLN A 638 -3.89 -4.66 -32.30
N MET A 639 -3.86 -4.36 -31.00
CA MET A 639 -4.18 -3.02 -30.48
C MET A 639 -2.97 -2.21 -29.99
N GLY A 640 -1.83 -2.86 -29.75
CA GLY A 640 -0.66 -2.23 -29.15
C GLY A 640 -0.09 -1.09 -30.00
N SER A 641 0.84 -0.31 -29.46
CA SER A 641 1.43 0.85 -30.16
C SER A 641 2.05 0.50 -31.52
N SER A 642 2.56 -0.73 -31.65
CA SER A 642 3.08 -1.31 -32.90
C SER A 642 2.13 -2.34 -33.54
N GLY A 643 0.91 -2.46 -33.02
CA GLY A 643 -0.12 -3.38 -33.48
C GLY A 643 -0.77 -2.94 -34.79
N TYR A 644 -1.56 -3.84 -35.39
CA TYR A 644 -2.19 -3.63 -36.69
C TYR A 644 -3.10 -2.39 -36.71
N LEU A 645 -3.97 -2.21 -35.71
CA LEU A 645 -4.93 -1.09 -35.67
C LEU A 645 -4.21 0.26 -35.53
N ALA A 646 -3.24 0.35 -34.62
CA ALA A 646 -2.45 1.56 -34.40
C ALA A 646 -1.65 1.96 -35.66
N LYS A 647 -1.08 0.98 -36.37
CA LYS A 647 -0.40 1.20 -37.65
C LYS A 647 -1.33 1.76 -38.72
N ASN A 648 -2.56 1.26 -38.83
CA ASN A 648 -3.55 1.79 -39.77
C ASN A 648 -3.95 3.24 -39.45
N ILE A 649 -4.12 3.57 -38.16
CA ILE A 649 -4.39 4.95 -37.73
C ILE A 649 -3.22 5.86 -38.12
N LYS A 650 -1.98 5.44 -37.85
CA LYS A 650 -0.77 6.18 -38.21
C LYS A 650 -0.72 6.45 -39.72
N TYR A 651 -0.93 5.41 -40.53
CA TYR A 651 -0.95 5.52 -41.99
C TYR A 651 -2.04 6.47 -42.50
N ASN A 652 -3.26 6.39 -41.94
CA ASN A 652 -4.35 7.30 -42.28
C ASN A 652 -4.03 8.74 -41.89
N ASN A 653 -3.38 8.97 -40.74
CA ASN A 653 -2.95 10.30 -40.30
C ASN A 653 -1.90 10.92 -41.23
N GLU A 654 -0.94 10.12 -41.71
CA GLU A 654 0.03 10.55 -42.72
C GLU A 654 -0.67 10.96 -44.01
N ARG A 655 -1.65 10.18 -44.48
CA ARG A 655 -2.46 10.51 -45.66
C ARG A 655 -3.34 11.75 -45.47
N ILE A 656 -3.94 11.91 -44.29
CA ILE A 656 -4.70 13.12 -43.94
C ILE A 656 -3.79 14.35 -44.03
N THR A 657 -2.56 14.23 -43.54
CA THR A 657 -1.58 15.31 -43.56
C THR A 657 -1.21 15.70 -45.00
N ASP A 658 -0.92 14.72 -45.87
CA ASP A 658 -0.67 14.97 -47.29
C ASP A 658 -1.88 15.61 -47.99
N LEU A 659 -3.09 15.08 -47.78
CA LEU A 659 -4.31 15.61 -48.37
C LEU A 659 -4.58 17.05 -47.93
N LYS A 660 -4.37 17.37 -46.65
CA LYS A 660 -4.48 18.74 -46.12
C LYS A 660 -3.46 19.68 -46.78
N TYR A 661 -2.24 19.22 -46.97
CA TYR A 661 -1.21 19.98 -47.67
C TYR A 661 -1.58 20.25 -49.13
N ARG A 662 -2.03 19.22 -49.87
CA ARG A 662 -2.47 19.38 -51.26
C ARG A 662 -3.69 20.29 -51.40
N LEU A 663 -4.64 20.18 -50.48
CA LEU A 663 -5.84 21.02 -50.45
C LEU A 663 -5.48 22.50 -50.21
N SER A 664 -4.48 22.80 -49.38
CA SER A 664 -4.03 24.17 -49.16
C SER A 664 -3.32 24.76 -50.38
N GLN A 665 -2.50 23.97 -51.09
CA GLN A 665 -1.88 24.40 -52.35
C GLN A 665 -2.93 24.67 -53.43
N GLU A 666 -3.96 23.81 -53.52
CA GLU A 666 -5.05 24.00 -54.44
C GLU A 666 -5.89 25.24 -54.10
N GLN A 667 -6.18 25.47 -52.81
CA GLN A 667 -6.85 26.69 -52.35
C GLN A 667 -6.09 27.95 -52.79
N ALA A 668 -4.77 27.99 -52.59
CA ALA A 668 -3.92 29.10 -53.03
C ALA A 668 -3.98 29.29 -54.57
N THR A 669 -3.93 28.19 -55.32
CA THR A 669 -4.02 28.21 -56.80
C THR A 669 -5.37 28.74 -57.27
N LEU A 670 -6.47 28.31 -56.65
CA LEU A 670 -7.82 28.78 -56.97
C LEU A 670 -7.94 30.29 -56.70
N TYR A 671 -7.44 30.76 -55.55
CA TYR A 671 -7.40 32.19 -55.24
C TYR A 671 -6.65 32.98 -56.32
N THR A 672 -5.46 32.54 -56.74
CA THR A 672 -4.71 33.20 -57.82
C THR A 672 -5.49 33.21 -59.15
N LYS A 673 -6.14 32.09 -59.52
CA LYS A 673 -6.93 32.01 -60.76
C LYS A 673 -8.12 32.95 -60.74
N TYR A 674 -8.89 32.96 -59.65
CA TYR A 674 -10.05 33.82 -59.51
C TYR A 674 -9.64 35.31 -59.46
N GLN A 675 -8.52 35.65 -58.83
CA GLN A 675 -7.97 37.01 -58.82
C GLN A 675 -7.57 37.46 -60.23
N ASN A 676 -6.85 36.61 -60.99
CA ASN A 676 -6.49 36.90 -62.38
C ASN A 676 -7.72 37.05 -63.28
N MET A 677 -8.75 36.23 -63.06
CA MET A 677 -10.02 36.33 -63.78
C MET A 677 -10.74 37.65 -63.45
N GLN A 678 -10.74 38.08 -62.18
CA GLN A 678 -11.30 39.37 -61.77
C GLN A 678 -10.56 40.52 -62.46
N THR A 679 -9.24 40.53 -62.45
CA THR A 679 -8.43 41.54 -63.17
C THR A 679 -8.73 41.54 -64.67
N THR A 680 -8.86 40.36 -65.28
CA THR A 680 -9.22 40.23 -66.70
C THR A 680 -10.62 40.80 -66.98
N LEU A 681 -11.60 40.48 -66.14
CA LEU A 681 -12.98 40.99 -66.24
C LEU A 681 -13.04 42.51 -66.10
N GLN A 682 -12.29 43.08 -65.15
CA GLN A 682 -12.16 44.53 -64.99
C GLN A 682 -11.54 45.17 -66.23
N GLY A 683 -10.50 44.55 -66.80
CA GLY A 683 -9.91 44.96 -68.08
C GLY A 683 -10.93 44.95 -69.22
N LEU A 684 -11.69 43.87 -69.38
CA LEU A 684 -12.76 43.77 -70.40
C LEU A 684 -13.87 44.80 -70.18
N GLN A 685 -14.29 45.04 -68.94
CA GLN A 685 -15.25 46.08 -68.61
C GLN A 685 -14.72 47.45 -69.00
N SER A 686 -13.45 47.76 -68.70
CA SER A 686 -12.83 49.03 -69.09
C SER A 686 -12.73 49.20 -70.62
N GLN A 687 -12.43 48.14 -71.35
CA GLN A 687 -12.43 48.14 -72.83
C GLN A 687 -13.84 48.30 -73.38
N GLY A 688 -14.84 47.63 -72.79
CA GLY A 688 -16.25 47.79 -73.14
C GLY A 688 -16.73 49.22 -72.91
N SER A 689 -16.37 49.84 -71.78
CA SER A 689 -16.62 51.25 -71.52
C SER A 689 -15.90 52.15 -72.51
N TYR A 690 -14.65 51.85 -72.87
CA TYR A 690 -13.90 52.59 -73.88
C TYR A 690 -14.52 52.49 -75.28
N ILE A 691 -14.92 51.30 -75.72
CA ILE A 691 -15.63 51.08 -77.00
C ILE A 691 -16.98 51.80 -76.99
N THR A 692 -17.71 51.75 -75.87
CA THR A 692 -18.98 52.46 -75.71
C THR A 692 -18.77 53.97 -75.80
N ALA A 693 -17.73 54.51 -75.18
CA ALA A 693 -17.36 55.91 -75.27
C ALA A 693 -16.91 56.30 -76.69
N LEU A 694 -16.17 55.44 -77.38
CA LEU A 694 -15.75 55.64 -78.78
C LEU A 694 -16.96 55.62 -79.72
N LEU A 695 -17.87 54.65 -79.59
CA LEU A 695 -19.13 54.58 -80.34
C LEU A 695 -19.98 55.82 -80.10
N ALA A 696 -20.08 56.29 -78.85
CA ALA A 696 -20.77 57.53 -78.53
C ALA A 696 -20.11 58.74 -79.21
N SER A 697 -18.76 58.81 -79.23
CA SER A 697 -18.02 59.89 -79.89
C SER A 697 -18.18 59.89 -81.42
N LEU A 698 -18.23 58.69 -82.05
CA LEU A 698 -18.50 58.52 -83.47
C LEU A 698 -19.92 58.96 -83.82
N ASN A 699 -20.90 58.67 -82.96
CA ASN A 699 -22.28 59.10 -83.15
C ASN A 699 -22.45 60.63 -83.01
N SER A 700 -21.65 61.28 -82.17
CA SER A 700 -21.63 62.76 -82.06
C SER A 700 -20.90 63.48 -83.20
N SER A 701 -20.15 62.77 -84.05
CA SER A 701 -19.42 63.37 -85.19
C SER A 701 -20.23 63.44 -86.50
N LYS A 702 -21.51 63.01 -86.48
CA LYS A 702 -22.44 63.03 -87.62
C LYS A 702 -23.70 63.86 -87.38
N SER A 703 -23.64 64.88 -86.52
CA SER A 703 -24.73 65.85 -86.36
C SER A 703 -24.21 67.27 -86.40
#